data_AF-A0A1G2Y5E6-F1
#
_entry.id   AF-A0A1G2Y5E6-F1
#
_cell.length_a   1.000
_cell.length_b   1.000
_cell.length_c   1.000
_cell.angle_alpha   90.00
_cell.angle_beta   90.00
_cell.angle_gamma   90.00
#
_symmetry.space_group_name_H-M   'P 1'
#
loop_
_entity.id
_entity.type
_entity.pdbx_description
1 polymer ?
#
loop_
_entity_poly.entity_id
_entity_poly.type
_entity_poly.pdbx_seq_one_letter_code
_entity_poly.pdbx_strand_id
1 'polypeptide(L)'
;MIKTKVKVCLCAVILFLLCAKTVLAGYEGKSGYAYIYSWNVANMNPGPQTTLGTDAYKELTNPSILNDGQITREADFTPGVQPWCYAMNGSLDNGVFFGPWGGHVTFDLGNAKPLGEVIMHQAILTAHGVGAIEEIHVTIDGGAPIRFAGFDLSSGDGIVRQQTFDLTGHTGRVVKIAFATVTREWTSMNEVIFLPPGKTPLLYTPKSGYNLNDHIVSASVFHWYISGGGQVSGPWLPLEGRANWTGEVAWWKSQIKQMMTANIQVLFVELIPFMEQQRINLFQALGELRKAGYDVPKVVPFLDPVITWSIYGTPPDLSTTAGKDAFVNEYIRFFQQYYSVNTDAYADNYLATIGGKVVLDSYSLATLTNVGSLTRNDVESRLASAFSAAHPVFNQGIYMIKLVAGPDLVFTDEKIVQFENNSYYQPYTYNGVTSAMVKPGFWNQNVENPGAHLARNDGSDYTSAWNAAVANRNTVKHAYIESWNEYDEGSGIYAVDIVNSPYVIPPNSGTDSWSDVDDPYEYIRTTANGARSFNDISDYGFSVLYCDFPDYMYPGEHKTVRVIVRNEGDLMWSENDLFRFGQKEYLQGETLFGTGRYTIDNTANEVDIYGGVCRGRPVTFEFELTAPQTEGTYVTHWGMVQENVTWFGPELVHTFSVVCDRIPGDLNVDCVVDFADVAIMMEHWLEDSSTPAR
;
A
#
# COMPACT_ATOMS: atom_id res chain seq x y z
N MET A 1 4.20 52.58 -69.34
CA MET A 1 5.19 51.50 -69.26
C MET A 1 5.00 50.76 -67.94
N ILE A 2 4.68 49.47 -68.07
CA ILE A 2 4.73 48.37 -67.08
C ILE A 2 4.32 48.68 -65.63
N LYS A 3 3.10 48.23 -65.28
CA LYS A 3 2.65 47.94 -63.92
C LYS A 3 3.42 46.74 -63.36
N THR A 4 3.82 46.80 -62.10
CA THR A 4 3.90 45.57 -61.28
C THR A 4 3.42 45.88 -59.88
N LYS A 5 2.20 45.42 -59.59
CA LYS A 5 1.66 45.26 -58.23
C LYS A 5 2.41 44.10 -57.58
N VAL A 6 3.04 44.32 -56.43
CA VAL A 6 3.50 43.21 -55.60
C VAL A 6 2.30 42.76 -54.77
N LYS A 7 1.60 41.72 -55.25
CA LYS A 7 0.82 40.83 -54.39
C LYS A 7 1.85 40.00 -53.62
N VAL A 8 2.08 40.31 -52.35
CA VAL A 8 2.74 39.35 -51.47
C VAL A 8 1.71 38.24 -51.21
N CYS A 9 2.00 37.07 -51.77
CA CYS A 9 1.15 35.89 -51.70
C CYS A 9 1.12 35.36 -50.26
N LEU A 10 -0.01 34.77 -49.85
CA LEU A 10 -0.20 34.04 -48.58
C LEU A 10 0.95 33.04 -48.30
N CYS A 11 1.63 32.56 -49.37
CA CYS A 11 2.83 31.73 -49.27
C CYS A 11 4.05 32.41 -48.62
N ALA A 12 4.18 33.74 -48.63
CA ALA A 12 5.31 34.44 -48.00
C ALA A 12 5.13 34.61 -46.49
N VAL A 13 3.89 34.61 -45.98
CA VAL A 13 3.60 34.56 -44.54
C VAL A 13 3.84 33.13 -44.02
N ILE A 14 3.49 32.11 -44.81
CA ILE A 14 3.85 30.72 -44.53
C ILE A 14 5.38 30.53 -44.60
N LEU A 15 6.09 31.22 -45.50
CA LEU A 15 7.55 31.15 -45.58
C LEU A 15 8.26 31.89 -44.44
N PHE A 16 7.70 32.97 -43.90
CA PHE A 16 8.24 33.62 -42.68
C PHE A 16 7.94 32.81 -41.42
N LEU A 17 6.77 32.14 -41.35
CA LEU A 17 6.45 31.14 -40.31
C LEU A 17 7.35 29.89 -40.40
N LEU A 18 7.83 29.53 -41.60
CA LEU A 18 8.76 28.40 -41.82
C LEU A 18 10.25 28.78 -41.69
N CYS A 19 10.61 30.07 -41.76
CA CYS A 19 11.99 30.55 -41.68
C CYS A 19 12.39 31.13 -40.32
N ALA A 20 11.45 31.41 -39.42
CA ALA A 20 11.74 31.53 -38.00
C ALA A 20 11.93 30.12 -37.40
N LYS A 21 12.99 29.43 -37.84
CA LYS A 21 13.48 28.20 -37.20
C LYS A 21 14.14 28.54 -35.86
N THR A 22 13.38 29.14 -34.95
CA THR A 22 13.61 29.00 -33.53
C THR A 22 13.10 27.62 -33.16
N VAL A 23 14.05 26.68 -33.12
CA VAL A 23 13.92 25.44 -32.38
C VAL A 23 13.32 25.80 -31.01
N LEU A 24 12.20 25.18 -30.64
CA LEU A 24 11.75 25.13 -29.25
C LEU A 24 12.88 24.52 -28.43
N ALA A 25 13.72 25.37 -27.86
CA ALA A 25 14.60 25.02 -26.76
C ALA A 25 13.84 25.34 -25.48
N GLY A 26 12.90 24.47 -25.14
CA GLY A 26 12.37 24.33 -23.79
C GLY A 26 13.02 23.11 -23.16
N TYR A 27 14.19 23.30 -22.56
CA TYR A 27 14.66 22.40 -21.50
C TYR A 27 15.64 23.15 -20.59
N GLU A 28 15.28 23.30 -19.32
CA GLU A 28 16.16 22.95 -18.20
C GLU A 28 15.31 22.27 -17.12
N GLY A 29 15.06 20.98 -17.29
CA GLY A 29 14.80 20.11 -16.15
C GLY A 29 16.10 19.88 -15.36
N LYS A 30 16.09 20.27 -14.09
CA LYS A 30 16.76 19.54 -13.00
C LYS A 30 15.66 19.29 -11.97
N SER A 31 15.16 18.08 -11.72
CA SER A 31 15.76 16.74 -11.72
C SER A 31 14.71 15.65 -12.08
N GLY A 32 14.96 14.65 -12.93
CA GLY A 32 16.19 14.26 -13.61
C GLY A 32 15.94 13.52 -14.94
N TYR A 33 16.71 13.93 -15.94
CA TYR A 33 17.19 13.24 -17.15
C TYR A 33 16.21 12.42 -18.00
N ALA A 34 15.69 13.07 -19.04
CA ALA A 34 15.34 12.42 -20.30
C ALA A 34 16.61 11.96 -21.02
N TYR A 35 16.70 10.69 -21.40
CA TYR A 35 17.74 10.20 -22.31
C TYR A 35 17.14 10.00 -23.70
N ILE A 36 17.70 10.71 -24.68
CA ILE A 36 17.54 10.42 -26.10
C ILE A 36 18.67 9.47 -26.48
N TYR A 37 18.33 8.27 -26.97
CA TYR A 37 19.26 7.50 -27.79
C TYR A 37 18.73 7.31 -29.20
N SER A 38 19.55 7.78 -30.13
CA SER A 38 19.62 7.42 -31.54
C SER A 38 20.24 6.04 -31.74
N TRP A 39 19.82 5.35 -32.79
CA TRP A 39 20.47 4.12 -33.25
C TRP A 39 21.88 4.35 -33.81
N ASN A 40 22.73 3.32 -33.63
CA ASN A 40 24.04 3.17 -34.25
C ASN A 40 23.89 2.78 -35.73
N VAL A 41 24.26 3.66 -36.66
CA VAL A 41 24.39 3.32 -38.09
C VAL A 41 25.82 2.84 -38.37
N ALA A 42 26.15 1.62 -37.94
CA ALA A 42 27.46 1.02 -38.22
C ALA A 42 27.59 0.47 -39.65
N ASN A 43 26.64 0.69 -40.57
CA ASN A 43 26.68 0.09 -41.92
C ASN A 43 26.33 1.02 -43.09
N MET A 44 26.37 2.35 -42.96
CA MET A 44 26.38 3.23 -44.15
C MET A 44 27.81 3.47 -44.62
N ASN A 45 28.33 2.53 -45.41
CA ASN A 45 29.40 2.84 -46.35
C ASN A 45 28.81 3.74 -47.45
N PRO A 46 29.44 4.87 -47.80
CA PRO A 46 28.96 5.72 -48.88
C PRO A 46 29.10 4.95 -50.21
N GLY A 47 27.97 4.71 -50.87
CA GLY A 47 27.99 4.38 -52.30
C GLY A 47 28.51 5.60 -53.09
N PRO A 48 29.19 5.42 -54.25
CA PRO A 48 30.03 6.46 -54.87
C PRO A 48 29.32 7.68 -55.51
N GLN A 49 28.07 8.02 -55.16
CA GLN A 49 27.25 8.97 -55.94
C GLN A 49 26.47 10.02 -55.14
N THR A 50 27.00 10.57 -54.03
CA THR A 50 26.45 11.81 -53.46
C THR A 50 27.04 13.03 -54.17
N THR A 51 26.27 13.64 -55.06
CA THR A 51 26.69 14.79 -55.90
C THR A 51 26.56 16.12 -55.14
N LEU A 52 27.54 17.02 -55.30
CA LEU A 52 27.52 18.38 -54.73
C LEU A 52 26.24 19.13 -55.14
N GLY A 53 25.42 19.54 -54.17
CA GLY A 53 24.23 20.37 -54.39
C GLY A 53 22.87 19.68 -54.33
N THR A 54 22.82 18.35 -54.12
CA THR A 54 21.58 17.66 -53.71
C THR A 54 21.27 17.93 -52.23
N ASP A 55 20.03 17.73 -51.81
CA ASP A 55 19.63 17.96 -50.41
C ASP A 55 20.40 17.06 -49.43
N ALA A 56 20.71 15.82 -49.83
CA ALA A 56 21.61 14.91 -49.10
C ALA A 56 23.06 15.45 -48.95
N TYR A 57 23.58 16.21 -49.92
CA TYR A 57 24.90 16.86 -49.81
C TYR A 57 24.86 18.10 -48.90
N LYS A 58 23.73 18.83 -48.87
CA LYS A 58 23.52 19.99 -48.00
C LYS A 58 23.29 19.59 -46.54
N GLU A 59 22.68 18.44 -46.28
CA GLU A 59 22.50 17.90 -44.93
C GLU A 59 23.83 17.44 -44.33
N LEU A 60 24.70 16.80 -45.13
CA LEU A 60 26.01 16.32 -44.70
C LEU A 60 27.01 17.44 -44.34
N THR A 61 26.72 18.69 -44.74
CA THR A 61 27.62 19.84 -44.60
C THR A 61 27.05 20.99 -43.75
N ASN A 62 25.86 20.81 -43.18
CA ASN A 62 25.23 21.80 -42.30
C ASN A 62 25.36 21.34 -40.83
N PRO A 63 26.13 22.03 -39.98
CA PRO A 63 26.30 21.63 -38.59
C PRO A 63 25.05 22.01 -37.79
N SER A 64 24.04 21.14 -37.75
CA SER A 64 22.97 21.27 -36.78
C SER A 64 23.41 20.65 -35.45
N ILE A 65 23.63 21.52 -34.46
CA ILE A 65 23.47 21.35 -33.00
C ILE A 65 23.65 19.91 -32.51
N LEU A 66 24.79 19.62 -31.88
CA LEU A 66 24.99 18.74 -30.72
C LEU A 66 26.51 18.47 -30.66
N ASN A 67 27.24 19.40 -30.05
CA ASN A 67 28.70 19.32 -29.90
C ASN A 67 29.09 19.81 -28.50
N ASP A 68 28.93 18.97 -27.48
CA ASP A 68 29.83 19.01 -26.31
C ASP A 68 30.97 17.96 -26.43
N GLY A 69 30.93 17.12 -27.47
CA GLY A 69 32.02 16.26 -27.87
C GLY A 69 32.30 15.10 -26.91
N GLN A 70 31.37 14.70 -26.04
CA GLN A 70 31.52 13.50 -25.21
C GLN A 70 30.50 12.42 -25.53
N ILE A 71 31.00 11.19 -25.72
CA ILE A 71 30.23 9.97 -25.93
C ILE A 71 29.82 9.42 -24.55
N THR A 72 28.53 9.46 -24.24
CA THR A 72 27.92 8.81 -23.07
C THR A 72 27.81 7.29 -23.29
N ARG A 73 28.29 6.50 -22.33
CA ARG A 73 28.40 5.02 -22.38
C ARG A 73 27.49 4.38 -21.34
N GLU A 74 27.28 3.07 -21.47
CA GLU A 74 26.52 2.22 -20.52
C GLU A 74 26.95 2.35 -19.05
N ALA A 75 28.19 2.76 -18.78
CA ALA A 75 28.71 3.00 -17.43
C ALA A 75 28.21 4.30 -16.77
N ASP A 76 27.55 5.17 -17.53
CA ASP A 76 27.05 6.47 -17.05
C ASP A 76 25.64 6.37 -16.43
N PHE A 77 25.09 5.16 -16.32
CA PHE A 77 23.78 4.87 -15.71
C PHE A 77 23.94 4.25 -14.31
N THR A 78 23.20 4.79 -13.33
CA THR A 78 23.04 4.16 -12.00
C THR A 78 21.65 3.50 -11.90
N PRO A 79 21.53 2.18 -11.66
CA PRO A 79 20.23 1.52 -11.56
C PRO A 79 19.45 1.99 -10.31
N GLY A 80 18.20 2.47 -10.45
CA GLY A 80 17.28 2.51 -9.30
C GLY A 80 16.11 3.49 -9.26
N VAL A 81 16.02 4.54 -10.08
CA VAL A 81 14.94 5.55 -9.91
C VAL A 81 14.49 6.15 -11.25
N GLN A 82 13.17 6.27 -11.45
CA GLN A 82 12.43 7.05 -12.48
C GLN A 82 12.10 6.39 -13.85
N PRO A 83 10.96 6.80 -14.51
CA PRO A 83 10.36 6.11 -15.66
C PRO A 83 11.21 6.12 -16.93
N TRP A 84 10.95 5.16 -17.83
CA TRP A 84 11.66 5.03 -19.11
C TRP A 84 10.90 5.77 -20.23
N CYS A 85 11.53 6.80 -20.80
CA CYS A 85 10.99 7.57 -21.93
C CYS A 85 11.70 7.21 -23.25
N TYR A 86 10.96 7.17 -24.35
CA TYR A 86 11.49 6.99 -25.70
C TYR A 86 10.90 8.03 -26.65
N ALA A 87 11.75 8.81 -27.31
CA ALA A 87 11.34 9.77 -28.35
C ALA A 87 11.52 9.16 -29.74
N MET A 88 10.48 9.26 -30.60
CA MET A 88 10.55 8.81 -32.00
C MET A 88 10.42 9.99 -32.95
N ASN A 89 11.48 10.24 -33.72
CA ASN A 89 11.48 11.24 -34.78
C ASN A 89 11.32 10.55 -36.14
N GLY A 90 10.23 10.89 -36.83
CA GLY A 90 9.98 10.41 -38.17
C GLY A 90 10.17 11.50 -39.20
N SER A 91 11.28 11.48 -39.95
CA SER A 91 11.35 12.10 -41.27
C SER A 91 11.96 11.12 -42.28
N LEU A 92 11.67 11.37 -43.56
CA LEU A 92 12.13 10.60 -44.72
C LEU A 92 13.60 10.18 -44.55
N ASP A 93 13.82 8.86 -44.62
CA ASP A 93 15.12 8.16 -44.57
C ASP A 93 15.88 8.01 -43.24
N ASN A 94 15.20 7.70 -42.10
CA ASN A 94 15.63 6.66 -41.12
C ASN A 94 14.86 6.69 -39.77
N GLY A 95 13.53 6.78 -39.82
CA GLY A 95 12.71 6.66 -38.60
C GLY A 95 11.19 6.66 -38.83
N VAL A 96 10.72 6.30 -40.04
CA VAL A 96 9.29 6.42 -40.40
C VAL A 96 8.71 5.09 -40.89
N PHE A 97 7.50 4.83 -40.41
CA PHE A 97 6.52 3.86 -40.87
C PHE A 97 6.10 4.12 -42.33
N PHE A 98 6.18 3.13 -43.22
CA PHE A 98 5.50 3.19 -44.52
C PHE A 98 4.23 2.33 -44.56
N GLY A 99 3.12 2.94 -45.00
CA GLY A 99 2.08 2.30 -45.83
C GLY A 99 1.01 1.45 -45.12
N PRO A 100 -0.05 1.04 -45.85
CA PRO A 100 -1.32 0.48 -45.34
C PRO A 100 -1.22 -0.92 -44.71
N TRP A 101 -0.05 -1.32 -44.21
CA TRP A 101 0.23 -2.63 -43.64
C TRP A 101 1.14 -2.51 -42.41
N GLY A 102 0.52 -2.24 -41.25
CA GLY A 102 1.01 -2.62 -39.92
C GLY A 102 2.44 -2.22 -39.57
N GLY A 103 2.68 -0.94 -39.31
CA GLY A 103 3.92 -0.54 -38.66
C GLY A 103 3.87 -0.76 -37.14
N HIS A 104 5.04 -0.86 -36.53
CA HIS A 104 5.20 -1.08 -35.10
C HIS A 104 6.49 -0.47 -34.56
N VAL A 105 6.52 -0.26 -33.25
CA VAL A 105 7.68 0.15 -32.48
C VAL A 105 8.04 -0.99 -31.55
N THR A 106 9.33 -1.23 -31.34
CA THR A 106 9.80 -2.23 -30.39
C THR A 106 10.74 -1.57 -29.37
N PHE A 107 10.42 -1.74 -28.10
CA PHE A 107 11.18 -1.27 -26.96
C PHE A 107 11.91 -2.46 -26.34
N ASP A 108 13.24 -2.40 -26.20
CA ASP A 108 14.01 -3.35 -25.39
C ASP A 108 14.35 -2.67 -24.06
N LEU A 109 13.77 -3.19 -22.97
CA LEU A 109 13.94 -2.68 -21.61
C LEU A 109 15.20 -3.25 -20.93
N GLY A 110 16.04 -3.96 -21.69
CA GLY A 110 17.28 -4.61 -21.25
C GLY A 110 17.04 -5.96 -20.59
N ASN A 111 16.54 -5.96 -19.36
CA ASN A 111 16.09 -7.16 -18.65
C ASN A 111 14.56 -7.21 -18.60
N ALA A 112 13.97 -8.39 -18.37
CA ALA A 112 12.52 -8.48 -18.19
C ALA A 112 12.07 -7.64 -16.98
N LYS A 113 11.10 -6.74 -17.20
CA LYS A 113 10.56 -5.83 -16.19
C LYS A 113 9.05 -6.06 -16.02
N PRO A 114 8.52 -5.95 -14.80
CA PRO A 114 7.07 -5.76 -14.61
C PRO A 114 6.63 -4.51 -15.36
N LEU A 115 5.56 -4.61 -16.15
CA LEU A 115 5.03 -3.52 -16.97
C LEU A 115 3.78 -2.95 -16.32
N GLY A 116 3.57 -1.64 -16.47
CA GLY A 116 2.48 -0.90 -15.86
C GLY A 116 1.64 -0.12 -16.83
N GLU A 117 1.08 0.99 -16.35
CA GLU A 117 0.42 1.95 -17.22
C GLU A 117 1.42 2.48 -18.25
N VAL A 118 0.99 2.56 -19.50
CA VAL A 118 1.75 3.13 -20.60
C VAL A 118 1.00 4.35 -21.09
N ILE A 119 1.69 5.48 -21.11
CA ILE A 119 1.19 6.73 -21.67
C ILE A 119 1.89 6.95 -22.99
N MET A 120 1.13 7.23 -24.03
CA MET A 120 1.66 7.55 -25.35
C MET A 120 1.13 8.89 -25.81
N HIS A 121 2.04 9.81 -26.10
CA HIS A 121 1.73 11.08 -26.76
C HIS A 121 2.01 10.97 -28.26
N GLN A 122 1.11 11.52 -29.08
CA GLN A 122 1.25 11.62 -30.52
C GLN A 122 1.13 13.09 -30.93
N ALA A 123 2.07 13.60 -31.71
CA ALA A 123 2.02 14.92 -32.33
C ALA A 123 2.07 14.78 -33.86
N ILE A 124 1.04 15.22 -34.56
CA ILE A 124 0.94 15.11 -36.03
C ILE A 124 1.56 16.36 -36.69
N LEU A 125 2.59 16.16 -37.52
CA LEU A 125 3.39 17.24 -38.08
C LEU A 125 2.91 17.72 -39.47
N THR A 126 2.42 16.81 -40.32
CA THR A 126 1.95 17.14 -41.68
C THR A 126 0.84 16.19 -42.15
N ALA A 127 -0.31 16.74 -42.54
CA ALA A 127 -1.45 15.96 -43.02
C ALA A 127 -1.40 15.76 -44.54
N HIS A 128 -1.06 14.55 -44.96
CA HIS A 128 -1.63 13.99 -46.18
C HIS A 128 -2.89 13.17 -45.83
N GLY A 129 -3.91 13.85 -45.30
CA GLY A 129 -5.22 13.25 -45.00
C GLY A 129 -5.16 12.18 -43.90
N VAL A 130 -5.16 12.61 -42.64
CA VAL A 130 -5.02 11.75 -41.46
C VAL A 130 -6.19 10.77 -41.33
N GLY A 131 -5.89 9.48 -41.30
CA GLY A 131 -6.80 8.43 -40.83
C GLY A 131 -6.61 8.19 -39.34
N ALA A 132 -7.69 7.85 -38.62
CA ALA A 132 -7.59 7.52 -37.21
C ALA A 132 -6.76 6.24 -36.96
N ILE A 133 -6.05 6.21 -35.83
CA ILE A 133 -5.53 4.97 -35.25
C ILE A 133 -6.66 4.42 -34.39
N GLU A 134 -7.32 3.35 -34.85
CA GLU A 134 -8.49 2.80 -34.16
C GLU A 134 -8.11 1.78 -33.09
N GLU A 135 -6.98 1.07 -33.28
CA GLU A 135 -6.49 0.05 -32.34
C GLU A 135 -4.97 0.12 -32.14
N ILE A 136 -4.53 -0.21 -30.93
CA ILE A 136 -3.12 -0.43 -30.56
C ILE A 136 -2.96 -1.89 -30.12
N HIS A 137 -2.03 -2.60 -30.74
CA HIS A 137 -1.71 -4.00 -30.43
C HIS A 137 -0.35 -4.08 -29.74
N VAL A 138 -0.31 -4.59 -28.52
CA VAL A 138 0.92 -4.74 -27.74
C VAL A 138 1.32 -6.20 -27.64
N THR A 139 2.53 -6.53 -28.06
CA THR A 139 3.13 -7.86 -27.93
C THR A 139 4.31 -7.80 -26.97
N ILE A 140 4.36 -8.70 -26.00
CA ILE A 140 5.42 -8.75 -24.99
C ILE A 140 6.25 -10.02 -25.21
N ASP A 141 7.56 -9.89 -25.40
CA ASP A 141 8.51 -10.98 -25.64
C ASP A 141 8.07 -11.97 -26.75
N GLY A 142 7.38 -11.47 -27.78
CA GLY A 142 6.86 -12.27 -28.90
C GLY A 142 5.59 -13.08 -28.60
N GLY A 143 4.94 -12.84 -27.45
CA GLY A 143 3.68 -13.47 -27.06
C GLY A 143 2.45 -13.04 -27.89
N ALA A 144 1.27 -13.48 -27.47
CA ALA A 144 0.01 -13.08 -28.13
C ALA A 144 -0.24 -11.57 -27.99
N PRO A 145 -0.74 -10.86 -29.03
CA PRO A 145 -1.03 -9.44 -28.95
C PRO A 145 -2.20 -9.13 -27.98
N ILE A 146 -1.97 -8.18 -27.08
CA ILE A 146 -2.96 -7.52 -26.24
C ILE A 146 -3.51 -6.32 -27.02
N ARG A 147 -4.82 -6.08 -27.00
CA ARG A 147 -5.47 -5.06 -27.83
C ARG A 147 -6.05 -3.93 -26.99
N PHE A 148 -5.81 -2.70 -27.40
CA PHE A 148 -6.34 -1.48 -26.81
C PHE A 148 -7.00 -0.61 -27.87
N ALA A 149 -7.90 0.27 -27.44
CA ALA A 149 -8.42 1.33 -28.30
C ALA A 149 -7.27 2.28 -28.70
N GLY A 150 -7.31 2.82 -29.91
CA GLY A 150 -6.39 3.84 -30.38
C GLY A 150 -6.79 5.26 -29.96
N PHE A 151 -6.15 6.28 -30.55
CA PHE A 151 -6.31 7.68 -30.16
C PHE A 151 -7.63 8.30 -30.61
N ASP A 152 -8.02 9.45 -30.04
CA ASP A 152 -9.14 10.27 -30.52
C ASP A 152 -9.08 10.50 -32.04
N LEU A 153 -10.23 10.41 -32.72
CA LEU A 153 -10.37 10.28 -34.18
C LEU A 153 -10.46 11.65 -34.91
N SER A 154 -10.29 12.77 -34.21
CA SER A 154 -10.30 14.11 -34.81
C SER A 154 -9.26 14.22 -35.94
N SER A 155 -9.48 15.05 -36.97
CA SER A 155 -8.54 15.22 -38.10
C SER A 155 -7.99 16.64 -38.15
N GLY A 156 -6.70 16.82 -38.44
CA GLY A 156 -6.04 18.13 -38.55
C GLY A 156 -4.52 18.10 -38.35
N ASP A 157 -3.85 19.19 -38.73
CA ASP A 157 -2.42 19.45 -38.54
C ASP A 157 -2.13 20.00 -37.14
N GLY A 158 -0.96 19.69 -36.55
CA GLY A 158 -0.55 20.24 -35.25
C GLY A 158 -1.33 19.69 -34.05
N ILE A 159 -2.06 18.59 -34.24
CA ILE A 159 -2.83 17.95 -33.16
C ILE A 159 -1.89 17.11 -32.30
N VAL A 160 -1.92 17.36 -30.99
CA VAL A 160 -1.35 16.49 -29.96
C VAL A 160 -2.45 15.62 -29.36
N ARG A 161 -2.20 14.33 -29.23
CA ARG A 161 -3.12 13.33 -28.67
C ARG A 161 -2.40 12.53 -27.61
N GLN A 162 -3.15 12.08 -26.62
CA GLN A 162 -2.66 11.14 -25.62
C GLN A 162 -3.52 9.88 -25.68
N GLN A 163 -2.88 8.72 -25.55
CA GLN A 163 -3.55 7.46 -25.28
C GLN A 163 -2.86 6.79 -24.10
N THR A 164 -3.67 6.33 -23.15
CA THR A 164 -3.23 5.58 -21.99
C THR A 164 -3.74 4.14 -22.09
N PHE A 165 -2.92 3.15 -21.76
CA PHE A 165 -3.34 1.76 -21.66
C PHE A 165 -2.49 1.00 -20.65
N ASP A 166 -3.06 -0.03 -20.02
CA ASP A 166 -2.46 -0.71 -18.88
C ASP A 166 -1.91 -2.10 -19.24
N LEU A 167 -0.64 -2.33 -18.91
CA LEU A 167 0.04 -3.63 -19.03
C LEU A 167 0.29 -4.27 -17.66
N THR A 168 -0.33 -3.78 -16.59
CA THR A 168 -0.22 -4.33 -15.23
C THR A 168 -0.57 -5.81 -15.21
N GLY A 169 0.26 -6.60 -14.52
CA GLY A 169 0.16 -8.07 -14.49
C GLY A 169 1.01 -8.78 -15.54
N HIS A 170 1.62 -8.05 -16.48
CA HIS A 170 2.59 -8.58 -17.42
C HIS A 170 4.03 -8.27 -17.02
N THR A 171 4.96 -9.15 -17.40
CA THR A 171 6.41 -8.97 -17.25
C THR A 171 7.06 -9.28 -18.58
N GLY A 172 7.96 -8.42 -19.04
CA GLY A 172 8.72 -8.72 -20.23
C GLY A 172 9.88 -7.78 -20.51
N ARG A 173 10.76 -8.20 -21.41
CA ARG A 173 11.96 -7.45 -21.80
C ARG A 173 11.67 -6.60 -23.04
N VAL A 174 11.06 -7.21 -24.04
CA VAL A 174 10.81 -6.60 -25.35
C VAL A 174 9.33 -6.33 -25.48
N VAL A 175 8.95 -5.06 -25.57
CA VAL A 175 7.56 -4.63 -25.77
C VAL A 175 7.42 -4.10 -27.18
N LYS A 176 6.57 -4.72 -27.99
CA LYS A 176 6.25 -4.28 -29.34
C LYS A 176 4.86 -3.65 -29.35
N ILE A 177 4.76 -2.41 -29.82
CA ILE A 177 3.50 -1.67 -29.96
C ILE A 177 3.24 -1.47 -31.45
N ALA A 178 2.18 -2.09 -31.97
CA ALA A 178 1.75 -2.00 -33.35
C ALA A 178 0.47 -1.18 -33.45
N PHE A 179 0.38 -0.33 -34.48
CA PHE A 179 -0.83 0.47 -34.74
C PHE A 179 -1.64 -0.24 -35.82
N ALA A 180 -2.89 -0.55 -35.51
CA ALA A 180 -3.77 -1.30 -36.39
C ALA A 180 -4.88 -0.40 -36.97
N THR A 181 -5.38 -0.80 -38.15
CA THR A 181 -6.49 -0.15 -38.87
C THR A 181 -6.21 1.31 -39.26
N VAL A 182 -5.01 1.56 -39.79
CA VAL A 182 -4.62 2.88 -40.29
C VAL A 182 -5.15 3.09 -41.71
N THR A 183 -5.92 4.16 -41.95
CA THR A 183 -6.58 4.34 -43.25
C THR A 183 -5.78 5.15 -44.29
N ARG A 184 -4.69 5.87 -43.95
CA ARG A 184 -3.87 6.74 -44.86
C ARG A 184 -2.43 7.01 -44.37
N GLU A 185 -1.60 7.70 -45.18
CA GLU A 185 -0.21 8.12 -44.87
C GLU A 185 -0.14 9.25 -43.82
N TRP A 186 0.86 9.22 -42.93
CA TRP A 186 1.02 10.17 -41.82
C TRP A 186 2.49 10.34 -41.42
N THR A 187 2.82 11.52 -40.89
CA THR A 187 4.07 11.79 -40.18
C THR A 187 3.74 12.32 -38.79
N SER A 188 4.20 11.63 -37.74
CA SER A 188 4.00 12.07 -36.36
C SER A 188 5.22 11.81 -35.51
N MET A 189 5.47 12.69 -34.54
CA MET A 189 6.35 12.40 -33.41
C MET A 189 5.52 11.71 -32.34
N ASN A 190 6.10 10.69 -31.70
CA ASN A 190 5.44 10.06 -30.56
C ASN A 190 6.41 9.93 -29.40
N GLU A 191 5.88 10.13 -28.20
CA GLU A 191 6.53 9.82 -26.94
C GLU A 191 5.80 8.62 -26.33
N VAL A 192 6.55 7.64 -25.84
CA VAL A 192 5.97 6.51 -25.08
C VAL A 192 6.66 6.46 -23.73
N ILE A 193 5.84 6.51 -22.68
CA ILE A 193 6.24 6.51 -21.28
C ILE A 193 5.74 5.19 -20.69
N PHE A 194 6.67 4.35 -20.23
CA PHE A 194 6.35 3.17 -19.43
C PHE A 194 6.36 3.57 -17.96
N LEU A 195 5.18 3.59 -17.34
CA LEU A 195 5.09 3.72 -15.90
C LEU A 195 5.33 2.35 -15.27
N PRO A 196 6.02 2.29 -14.12
CA PRO A 196 6.06 1.08 -13.31
C PRO A 196 4.63 0.64 -12.99
N PRO A 197 4.30 -0.67 -13.02
CA PRO A 197 2.95 -1.15 -12.71
C PRO A 197 2.46 -0.63 -11.38
N GLY A 198 1.33 0.09 -11.45
CA GLY A 198 0.40 0.41 -10.37
C GLY A 198 1.03 0.41 -8.98
N LYS A 199 2.17 1.07 -8.79
CA LYS A 199 2.74 1.17 -7.46
C LYS A 199 1.98 2.28 -6.76
N THR A 200 0.84 1.92 -6.16
CA THR A 200 0.80 2.16 -4.72
C THR A 200 2.14 1.66 -4.20
N PRO A 201 3.02 2.53 -3.69
CA PRO A 201 4.31 2.07 -3.19
C PRO A 201 4.06 0.90 -2.24
N LEU A 202 5.02 -0.02 -2.12
CA LEU A 202 4.92 -0.98 -1.03
C LEU A 202 4.92 -0.15 0.26
N LEU A 203 3.79 -0.11 0.95
CA LEU A 203 3.57 0.82 2.06
C LEU A 203 4.05 0.22 3.38
N TYR A 204 4.99 -0.72 3.32
CA TYR A 204 5.54 -1.31 4.52
C TYR A 204 6.22 -0.22 5.35
N THR A 205 5.91 -0.22 6.64
CA THR A 205 6.51 0.68 7.62
C THR A 205 7.02 -0.14 8.82
N PRO A 206 8.14 0.28 9.41
CA PRO A 206 8.61 -0.32 10.65
C PRO A 206 7.66 0.07 11.80
N LYS A 207 7.53 -0.82 12.79
CA LYS A 207 6.94 -0.52 14.09
C LYS A 207 7.85 -1.01 15.20
N SER A 208 8.08 -0.20 16.23
CA SER A 208 8.89 -0.61 17.38
C SER A 208 8.22 -1.77 18.13
N GLY A 209 9.04 -2.50 18.89
CA GLY A 209 8.56 -3.38 19.95
C GLY A 209 7.97 -2.61 21.13
N TYR A 210 7.64 -3.35 22.17
CA TYR A 210 7.14 -2.81 23.43
C TYR A 210 8.26 -2.68 24.46
N ASN A 211 8.16 -1.72 25.35
CA ASN A 211 8.95 -1.64 26.56
C ASN A 211 8.27 -2.43 27.70
N LEU A 212 9.02 -2.74 28.76
CA LEU A 212 8.53 -3.50 29.92
C LEU A 212 7.34 -2.84 30.66
N ASN A 213 7.16 -1.53 30.49
CA ASN A 213 6.13 -0.76 31.21
C ASN A 213 4.96 -0.35 30.31
N ASP A 214 4.99 -0.72 29.02
CA ASP A 214 3.92 -0.40 28.08
C ASP A 214 2.67 -1.21 28.43
N HIS A 215 1.50 -0.62 28.19
CA HIS A 215 0.22 -1.30 28.38
C HIS A 215 -0.18 -2.01 27.09
N ILE A 216 -0.14 -3.34 27.10
CA ILE A 216 -0.33 -4.19 25.92
C ILE A 216 -1.69 -4.87 25.99
N VAL A 217 -2.45 -4.79 24.89
CA VAL A 217 -3.68 -5.55 24.68
C VAL A 217 -3.42 -6.70 23.71
N SER A 218 -3.76 -7.91 24.13
CA SER A 218 -3.44 -9.15 23.42
C SER A 218 -4.60 -10.13 23.42
N ALA A 219 -4.64 -11.05 22.47
CA ALA A 219 -5.64 -12.11 22.43
C ALA A 219 -5.05 -13.44 21.93
N SER A 220 -5.58 -14.56 22.44
CA SER A 220 -5.33 -15.88 21.84
C SER A 220 -6.07 -16.04 20.52
N VAL A 221 -5.37 -16.53 19.51
CA VAL A 221 -5.86 -16.74 18.14
C VAL A 221 -5.56 -18.16 17.69
N PHE A 222 -6.63 -18.91 17.45
CA PHE A 222 -6.57 -20.26 16.94
C PHE A 222 -6.63 -20.25 15.43
N HIS A 223 -5.82 -21.09 14.78
CA HIS A 223 -5.72 -21.08 13.31
C HIS A 223 -6.37 -22.29 12.64
N TRP A 224 -6.85 -23.27 13.41
CA TRP A 224 -7.32 -24.56 12.91
C TRP A 224 -8.74 -24.54 12.32
N TYR A 225 -9.03 -23.59 11.42
CA TYR A 225 -10.33 -23.49 10.75
C TYR A 225 -10.25 -23.84 9.28
N ILE A 226 -11.18 -24.68 8.85
CA ILE A 226 -11.53 -24.89 7.45
C ILE A 226 -13.06 -24.88 7.33
N SER A 227 -13.57 -24.73 6.11
CA SER A 227 -15.01 -24.60 5.85
C SER A 227 -15.87 -25.70 6.50
N GLY A 228 -15.36 -26.94 6.56
CA GLY A 228 -16.07 -28.09 7.11
C GLY A 228 -15.41 -28.76 8.33
N GLY A 229 -14.47 -28.10 9.00
CA GLY A 229 -13.67 -28.75 10.04
C GLY A 229 -12.88 -27.78 10.90
N GLY A 230 -12.15 -28.30 11.87
CA GLY A 230 -11.72 -27.53 13.04
C GLY A 230 -12.78 -27.61 14.13
N GLN A 231 -12.88 -26.57 14.94
CA GLN A 231 -13.91 -26.43 15.96
C GLN A 231 -15.26 -26.09 15.32
N VAL A 232 -16.31 -26.85 15.61
CA VAL A 232 -17.61 -26.79 14.91
C VAL A 232 -18.83 -26.81 15.84
N SER A 233 -18.58 -26.80 17.15
CA SER A 233 -19.58 -27.01 18.19
C SER A 233 -19.82 -25.78 19.05
N GLY A 234 -19.19 -24.65 18.78
CA GLY A 234 -19.39 -23.40 19.52
C GLY A 234 -20.85 -22.93 19.60
N PRO A 235 -21.26 -22.33 20.73
CA PRO A 235 -22.63 -21.83 20.91
C PRO A 235 -22.88 -20.49 20.24
N TRP A 236 -21.82 -19.73 19.91
CA TRP A 236 -21.95 -18.41 19.28
C TRP A 236 -21.64 -18.52 17.79
N LEU A 237 -22.67 -18.56 16.96
CA LEU A 237 -22.49 -18.72 15.52
C LEU A 237 -21.83 -17.47 14.93
N PRO A 238 -20.77 -17.57 14.11
CA PRO A 238 -20.14 -16.39 13.53
C PRO A 238 -21.11 -15.67 12.60
N LEU A 239 -21.02 -14.34 12.51
CA LEU A 239 -21.90 -13.51 11.69
C LEU A 239 -21.90 -13.92 10.22
N GLU A 240 -20.71 -14.23 9.69
CA GLU A 240 -20.55 -14.75 8.33
C GLU A 240 -20.97 -16.22 8.18
N GLY A 241 -21.33 -16.91 9.26
CA GLY A 241 -21.63 -18.34 9.30
C GLY A 241 -20.38 -19.21 9.38
N ARG A 242 -20.45 -20.29 10.17
CA ARG A 242 -19.29 -21.15 10.47
C ARG A 242 -18.63 -21.77 9.23
N ALA A 243 -19.39 -22.06 8.18
CA ALA A 243 -18.84 -22.62 6.94
C ALA A 243 -17.91 -21.64 6.19
N ASN A 244 -17.98 -20.34 6.47
CA ASN A 244 -17.14 -19.31 5.87
C ASN A 244 -15.85 -19.05 6.65
N TRP A 245 -15.66 -19.72 7.79
CA TRP A 245 -14.37 -19.77 8.48
C TRP A 245 -13.45 -20.76 7.77
N THR A 246 -12.90 -20.31 6.64
CA THR A 246 -12.16 -21.16 5.71
C THR A 246 -10.70 -21.36 6.08
N GLY A 247 -10.15 -20.50 6.95
CA GLY A 247 -8.70 -20.45 7.22
C GLY A 247 -7.88 -19.94 6.03
N GLU A 248 -8.54 -19.43 4.98
CA GLU A 248 -7.88 -18.87 3.80
C GLU A 248 -7.48 -17.41 4.02
N VAL A 249 -6.52 -16.94 3.23
CA VAL A 249 -5.94 -15.59 3.34
C VAL A 249 -7.01 -14.50 3.31
N ALA A 250 -8.02 -14.60 2.44
CA ALA A 250 -9.08 -13.61 2.34
C ALA A 250 -9.94 -13.54 3.60
N TRP A 251 -10.26 -14.69 4.20
CA TRP A 251 -10.98 -14.74 5.47
C TRP A 251 -10.13 -14.17 6.60
N TRP A 252 -8.84 -14.54 6.66
CA TRP A 252 -7.92 -13.97 7.66
C TRP A 252 -7.80 -12.46 7.58
N LYS A 253 -7.78 -11.87 6.37
CA LYS A 253 -7.78 -10.39 6.24
C LYS A 253 -9.00 -9.75 6.89
N SER A 254 -10.17 -10.37 6.77
CA SER A 254 -11.39 -9.89 7.47
C SER A 254 -11.22 -9.98 8.99
N GLN A 255 -10.78 -11.14 9.49
CA GLN A 255 -10.57 -11.33 10.93
C GLN A 255 -9.51 -10.37 11.51
N ILE A 256 -8.40 -10.15 10.81
CA ILE A 256 -7.35 -9.21 11.22
C ILE A 256 -7.91 -7.79 11.31
N LYS A 257 -8.71 -7.35 10.33
CA LYS A 257 -9.35 -6.03 10.39
C LYS A 257 -10.28 -5.91 11.61
N GLN A 258 -11.05 -6.96 11.94
CA GLN A 258 -11.87 -6.95 13.16
C GLN A 258 -11.02 -6.92 14.44
N MET A 259 -9.90 -7.65 14.50
CA MET A 259 -8.94 -7.57 15.62
C MET A 259 -8.33 -6.17 15.76
N MET A 260 -8.03 -5.50 14.65
CA MET A 260 -7.59 -4.11 14.64
C MET A 260 -8.69 -3.16 15.12
N THR A 261 -9.94 -3.37 14.71
CA THR A 261 -11.11 -2.63 15.22
C THR A 261 -11.28 -2.80 16.73
N ALA A 262 -10.94 -3.97 17.28
CA ALA A 262 -10.91 -4.23 18.72
C ALA A 262 -9.69 -3.60 19.45
N ASN A 263 -8.82 -2.86 18.76
CA ASN A 263 -7.56 -2.32 19.28
C ASN A 263 -6.61 -3.39 19.86
N ILE A 264 -6.67 -4.64 19.38
CA ILE A 264 -5.73 -5.70 19.75
C ILE A 264 -4.37 -5.41 19.11
N GLN A 265 -3.30 -5.50 19.90
CA GLN A 265 -1.94 -5.18 19.47
C GLN A 265 -1.08 -6.43 19.25
N VAL A 266 -1.36 -7.51 19.98
CA VAL A 266 -0.58 -8.76 19.93
C VAL A 266 -1.50 -9.98 19.78
N LEU A 267 -1.15 -10.87 18.86
CA LEU A 267 -1.83 -12.14 18.62
C LEU A 267 -0.97 -13.26 19.19
N PHE A 268 -1.48 -13.95 20.22
CA PHE A 268 -0.95 -15.24 20.66
C PHE A 268 -1.47 -16.30 19.71
N VAL A 269 -0.69 -16.58 18.66
CA VAL A 269 -1.07 -17.49 17.59
C VAL A 269 -0.69 -18.90 18.01
N GLU A 270 -1.70 -19.76 18.13
CA GLU A 270 -1.50 -21.14 18.55
C GLU A 270 -0.49 -21.88 17.64
N LEU A 271 0.31 -22.73 18.26
CA LEU A 271 1.34 -23.53 17.64
C LEU A 271 1.15 -25.00 17.99
N ILE A 272 0.60 -25.71 17.01
CA ILE A 272 0.28 -27.13 17.02
C ILE A 272 0.77 -27.81 15.73
N PRO A 273 0.92 -29.15 15.71
CA PRO A 273 1.53 -29.88 14.60
C PRO A 273 0.59 -30.25 13.45
N PHE A 274 -0.57 -29.60 13.33
CA PHE A 274 -1.51 -29.80 12.22
C PHE A 274 -2.17 -28.48 11.81
N MET A 275 -2.86 -28.47 10.66
CA MET A 275 -3.42 -27.25 10.06
C MET A 275 -2.40 -26.12 9.88
N GLU A 276 -1.16 -26.49 9.56
CA GLU A 276 -0.04 -25.55 9.40
C GLU A 276 -0.26 -24.58 8.25
N GLN A 277 -0.92 -25.03 7.18
CA GLN A 277 -1.25 -24.16 6.05
C GLN A 277 -2.16 -23.00 6.47
N GLN A 278 -3.11 -23.24 7.38
CA GLN A 278 -4.00 -22.18 7.87
C GLN A 278 -3.24 -21.13 8.70
N ARG A 279 -2.20 -21.54 9.45
CA ARG A 279 -1.30 -20.62 10.15
C ARG A 279 -0.43 -19.82 9.18
N ILE A 280 0.08 -20.46 8.13
CA ILE A 280 0.81 -19.78 7.04
C ILE A 280 -0.11 -18.77 6.33
N ASN A 281 -1.38 -19.13 6.10
CA ASN A 281 -2.37 -18.24 5.49
C ASN A 281 -2.63 -17.00 6.37
N LEU A 282 -2.66 -17.15 7.70
CA LEU A 282 -2.73 -16.01 8.63
C LEU A 282 -1.51 -15.09 8.46
N PHE A 283 -0.30 -15.67 8.45
CA PHE A 283 0.94 -14.89 8.26
C PHE A 283 1.01 -14.20 6.91
N GLN A 284 0.50 -14.83 5.84
CA GLN A 284 0.40 -14.22 4.52
C GLN A 284 -0.61 -13.08 4.52
N ALA A 285 -1.77 -13.24 5.17
CA ALA A 285 -2.77 -12.18 5.29
C ALA A 285 -2.22 -10.94 6.02
N LEU A 286 -1.47 -11.14 7.11
CA LEU A 286 -0.75 -10.08 7.82
C LEU A 286 0.25 -9.38 6.88
N GLY A 287 1.09 -10.12 6.16
CA GLY A 287 2.05 -9.57 5.20
C GLY A 287 1.40 -8.77 4.06
N GLU A 288 0.31 -9.28 3.49
CA GLU A 288 -0.43 -8.61 2.41
C GLU A 288 -1.13 -7.33 2.90
N LEU A 289 -1.62 -7.29 4.14
CA LEU A 289 -2.16 -6.07 4.74
C LEU A 289 -1.05 -5.05 5.01
N ARG A 290 0.11 -5.46 5.54
CA ARG A 290 1.26 -4.57 5.71
C ARG A 290 1.75 -3.98 4.37
N LYS A 291 1.75 -4.78 3.31
CA LYS A 291 2.07 -4.33 1.95
C LYS A 291 1.12 -3.21 1.49
N ALA A 292 -0.14 -3.29 1.88
CA ALA A 292 -1.19 -2.31 1.62
C ALA A 292 -1.18 -1.13 2.61
N GLY A 293 -0.21 -1.07 3.53
CA GLY A 293 0.00 0.04 4.45
C GLY A 293 -0.53 -0.16 5.86
N TYR A 294 -1.13 -1.32 6.17
CA TYR A 294 -1.71 -1.55 7.49
C TYR A 294 -0.60 -1.76 8.54
N ASP A 295 -0.77 -1.16 9.73
CA ASP A 295 -0.01 -1.52 10.95
C ASP A 295 -0.77 -2.65 11.65
N VAL A 296 -0.51 -3.88 11.23
CA VAL A 296 -1.22 -5.06 11.74
C VAL A 296 -0.71 -5.46 13.14
N PRO A 297 -1.51 -6.20 13.94
CA PRO A 297 -1.06 -6.74 15.21
C PRO A 297 0.19 -7.62 15.07
N LYS A 298 1.07 -7.59 16.08
CA LYS A 298 2.28 -8.42 16.12
C LYS A 298 1.94 -9.85 16.52
N VAL A 299 2.74 -10.82 16.10
CA VAL A 299 2.51 -12.24 16.41
C VAL A 299 3.46 -12.77 17.49
N VAL A 300 2.94 -13.67 18.32
CA VAL A 300 3.66 -14.46 19.33
C VAL A 300 3.31 -15.93 19.14
N PRO A 301 4.28 -16.86 19.13
CA PRO A 301 3.98 -18.29 19.18
C PRO A 301 3.41 -18.68 20.54
N PHE A 302 2.21 -19.23 20.54
CA PHE A 302 1.56 -19.87 21.68
C PHE A 302 1.68 -21.39 21.56
N LEU A 303 2.73 -21.97 22.15
CA LEU A 303 2.96 -23.40 22.10
C LEU A 303 1.99 -24.13 23.03
N ASP A 304 1.24 -25.11 22.51
CA ASP A 304 0.42 -26.02 23.33
C ASP A 304 1.08 -27.41 23.47
N PRO A 305 1.77 -27.71 24.59
CA PRO A 305 2.39 -29.02 24.80
C PRO A 305 1.39 -30.17 24.97
N VAL A 306 0.18 -29.89 25.44
CA VAL A 306 -0.86 -30.91 25.65
C VAL A 306 -1.29 -31.43 24.30
N ILE A 307 -1.69 -30.53 23.39
CA ILE A 307 -2.09 -30.91 22.05
C ILE A 307 -0.88 -31.45 21.27
N THR A 308 0.23 -30.71 21.26
CA THR A 308 1.41 -31.02 20.43
C THR A 308 1.99 -32.40 20.75
N TRP A 309 2.11 -32.77 22.03
CA TRP A 309 2.80 -33.99 22.40
C TRP A 309 1.98 -35.00 23.18
N SER A 310 0.95 -34.60 23.92
CA SER A 310 0.14 -35.57 24.69
C SER A 310 -0.95 -36.20 23.84
N ILE A 311 -1.46 -35.46 22.86
CA ILE A 311 -2.47 -35.95 21.91
C ILE A 311 -1.81 -36.45 20.61
N TYR A 312 -0.94 -35.64 20.00
CA TYR A 312 -0.43 -35.91 18.65
C TYR A 312 1.05 -36.32 18.56
N GLY A 313 1.75 -36.41 19.69
CA GLY A 313 3.18 -36.67 19.69
C GLY A 313 3.65 -37.54 20.86
N THR A 314 4.85 -37.24 21.36
CA THR A 314 5.40 -37.87 22.57
C THR A 314 6.05 -36.78 23.42
N PRO A 315 5.67 -36.61 24.70
CA PRO A 315 6.21 -35.55 25.53
C PRO A 315 7.73 -35.65 25.65
N PRO A 316 8.49 -34.59 25.34
CA PRO A 316 9.95 -34.62 25.45
C PRO A 316 10.44 -34.65 26.90
N ASP A 317 11.57 -35.32 27.11
CA ASP A 317 12.38 -35.22 28.34
C ASP A 317 13.37 -34.08 28.20
N LEU A 318 13.10 -32.96 28.89
CA LEU A 318 13.86 -31.72 28.80
C LEU A 318 15.23 -31.78 29.50
N SER A 319 15.61 -32.91 30.10
CA SER A 319 16.99 -33.16 30.56
C SER A 319 17.92 -33.62 29.42
N THR A 320 17.37 -34.11 28.31
CA THR A 320 18.14 -34.63 27.18
C THR A 320 18.30 -33.59 26.08
N THR A 321 19.38 -33.66 25.29
CA THR A 321 19.55 -32.79 24.11
C THR A 321 18.39 -32.93 23.13
N ALA A 322 17.95 -34.16 22.84
CA ALA A 322 16.85 -34.42 21.92
C ALA A 322 15.52 -33.83 22.40
N GLY A 323 15.22 -33.90 23.70
CA GLY A 323 14.00 -33.28 24.24
C GLY A 323 14.03 -31.76 24.20
N LYS A 324 15.19 -31.15 24.48
CA LYS A 324 15.40 -29.71 24.33
C LYS A 324 15.25 -29.26 22.88
N ASP A 325 15.82 -30.03 21.94
CA ASP A 325 15.67 -29.78 20.51
C ASP A 325 14.20 -29.89 20.09
N ALA A 326 13.50 -30.95 20.50
CA ALA A 326 12.07 -31.12 20.20
C ALA A 326 11.22 -29.94 20.69
N PHE A 327 11.45 -29.47 21.92
CA PHE A 327 10.73 -28.32 22.47
C PHE A 327 10.99 -27.03 21.68
N VAL A 328 12.26 -26.72 21.40
CA VAL A 328 12.62 -25.45 20.72
C VAL A 328 12.32 -25.50 19.21
N ASN A 329 12.33 -26.68 18.60
CA ASN A 329 11.99 -26.86 17.20
C ASN A 329 10.55 -26.46 16.88
N GLU A 330 9.64 -26.51 17.85
CA GLU A 330 8.29 -25.98 17.69
C GLU A 330 8.32 -24.47 17.42
N TYR A 331 9.04 -23.70 18.25
CA TYR A 331 9.20 -22.26 18.04
C TYR A 331 9.95 -21.96 16.73
N ILE A 332 10.99 -22.73 16.41
CA ILE A 332 11.69 -22.59 15.12
C ILE A 332 10.73 -22.81 13.95
N ARG A 333 9.87 -23.83 14.04
CA ARG A 333 8.86 -24.12 13.00
C ARG A 333 7.89 -22.96 12.81
N PHE A 334 7.42 -22.34 13.89
CA PHE A 334 6.57 -21.15 13.82
C PHE A 334 7.24 -20.01 13.05
N PHE A 335 8.47 -19.66 13.42
CA PHE A 335 9.19 -18.55 12.78
C PHE A 335 9.57 -18.87 11.33
N GLN A 336 9.92 -20.12 11.01
CA GLN A 336 10.13 -20.54 9.62
C GLN A 336 8.89 -20.32 8.75
N GLN A 337 7.70 -20.66 9.28
CA GLN A 337 6.44 -20.43 8.58
C GLN A 337 6.16 -18.95 8.41
N TYR A 338 6.36 -18.15 9.47
CA TYR A 338 6.21 -16.69 9.40
C TYR A 338 7.08 -16.06 8.30
N TYR A 339 8.39 -16.36 8.32
CA TYR A 339 9.35 -15.80 7.38
C TYR A 339 9.25 -16.37 5.96
N SER A 340 8.60 -17.53 5.77
CA SER A 340 8.36 -18.07 4.43
C SER A 340 7.43 -17.20 3.55
N VAL A 341 6.58 -16.39 4.18
CA VAL A 341 5.60 -15.51 3.50
C VAL A 341 5.76 -14.03 3.88
N ASN A 342 6.59 -13.70 4.86
CA ASN A 342 6.94 -12.33 5.26
C ASN A 342 8.43 -12.06 5.01
N THR A 343 8.74 -11.63 3.79
CA THR A 343 10.13 -11.44 3.31
C THR A 343 10.52 -9.97 3.13
N ASP A 344 9.65 -9.04 3.52
CA ASP A 344 9.95 -7.61 3.47
C ASP A 344 10.95 -7.20 4.56
N ALA A 345 11.58 -6.04 4.37
CA ALA A 345 12.61 -5.51 5.27
C ALA A 345 12.12 -5.23 6.70
N TYR A 346 10.81 -5.21 6.95
CA TYR A 346 10.23 -4.94 8.26
C TYR A 346 9.57 -6.16 8.88
N ALA A 347 9.75 -7.37 8.35
CA ALA A 347 9.16 -8.59 8.91
C ALA A 347 9.48 -8.76 10.42
N ASP A 348 10.75 -8.52 10.81
CA ASP A 348 11.17 -8.59 12.22
C ASP A 348 10.40 -7.61 13.13
N ASN A 349 9.94 -6.47 12.60
CA ASN A 349 9.19 -5.49 13.37
C ASN A 349 7.79 -5.98 13.77
N TYR A 350 7.26 -7.03 13.13
CA TYR A 350 5.92 -7.57 13.39
C TYR A 350 5.93 -8.89 14.16
N LEU A 351 7.11 -9.30 14.64
CA LEU A 351 7.21 -10.20 15.79
C LEU A 351 7.06 -9.36 17.06
N ALA A 352 6.30 -9.84 18.04
CA ALA A 352 6.20 -9.12 19.30
C ALA A 352 7.53 -9.19 20.06
N THR A 353 7.98 -8.04 20.55
CA THR A 353 9.15 -7.95 21.42
C THR A 353 8.83 -7.12 22.65
N ILE A 354 9.39 -7.50 23.80
CA ILE A 354 9.30 -6.75 25.06
C ILE A 354 10.72 -6.47 25.55
N GLY A 355 11.06 -5.19 25.72
CA GLY A 355 12.43 -4.78 26.04
C GLY A 355 13.44 -5.21 24.98
N GLY A 356 13.01 -5.29 23.71
CA GLY A 356 13.81 -5.73 22.57
C GLY A 356 13.94 -7.25 22.42
N LYS A 357 13.41 -8.06 23.35
CA LYS A 357 13.49 -9.53 23.31
C LYS A 357 12.27 -10.14 22.65
N VAL A 358 12.45 -11.17 21.82
CA VAL A 358 11.34 -11.87 21.14
C VAL A 358 10.46 -12.56 22.17
N VAL A 359 9.15 -12.29 22.12
CA VAL A 359 8.19 -12.92 23.03
C VAL A 359 7.89 -14.35 22.59
N LEU A 360 7.94 -15.29 23.52
CA LEU A 360 7.47 -16.67 23.35
C LEU A 360 6.43 -16.97 24.42
N ASP A 361 5.44 -17.79 24.09
CA ASP A 361 4.43 -18.25 25.04
C ASP A 361 4.32 -19.78 25.05
N SER A 362 4.06 -20.35 26.22
CA SER A 362 3.89 -21.79 26.45
C SER A 362 2.67 -22.06 27.31
N TYR A 363 1.74 -22.82 26.76
CA TYR A 363 0.67 -23.49 27.50
C TYR A 363 1.21 -24.66 28.35
N SER A 364 0.28 -25.38 29.00
CA SER A 364 0.51 -26.30 30.11
C SER A 364 1.74 -27.20 29.93
N LEU A 365 2.77 -26.94 30.73
CA LEU A 365 4.01 -27.72 30.77
C LEU A 365 3.86 -29.00 31.62
N ALA A 366 2.67 -29.28 32.15
CA ALA A 366 2.44 -30.35 33.11
C ALA A 366 2.68 -31.76 32.54
N THR A 367 2.61 -31.92 31.23
CA THR A 367 2.81 -33.19 30.52
C THR A 367 4.27 -33.46 30.19
N LEU A 368 5.15 -32.45 30.34
CA LEU A 368 6.57 -32.55 30.02
C LEU A 368 7.37 -33.12 31.19
N THR A 369 8.44 -33.84 30.88
CA THR A 369 9.34 -34.43 31.88
C THR A 369 10.59 -33.57 32.07
N ASN A 370 11.05 -33.44 33.32
CA ASN A 370 12.28 -32.70 33.67
C ASN A 370 12.31 -31.22 33.24
N VAL A 371 11.17 -30.52 33.31
CA VAL A 371 11.01 -29.12 32.86
C VAL A 371 12.11 -28.19 33.36
N GLY A 372 12.52 -28.31 34.62
CA GLY A 372 13.59 -27.49 35.20
C GLY A 372 14.99 -27.69 34.60
N SER A 373 15.19 -28.66 33.70
CA SER A 373 16.46 -28.91 33.02
C SER A 373 16.62 -28.10 31.72
N LEU A 374 15.53 -27.54 31.17
CA LEU A 374 15.61 -26.59 30.07
C LEU A 374 16.09 -25.24 30.60
N THR A 375 17.13 -24.69 29.99
CA THR A 375 17.68 -23.38 30.37
C THR A 375 17.33 -22.32 29.34
N ARG A 376 17.38 -21.04 29.73
CA ARG A 376 17.23 -19.91 28.80
C ARG A 376 18.20 -20.00 27.62
N ASN A 377 19.47 -20.33 27.91
CA ASN A 377 20.50 -20.47 26.88
C ASN A 377 20.17 -21.61 25.90
N ASP A 378 19.55 -22.71 26.36
CA ASP A 378 19.13 -23.79 25.46
C ASP A 378 18.14 -23.30 24.39
N VAL A 379 17.23 -22.40 24.76
CA VAL A 379 16.24 -21.81 23.84
C VAL A 379 16.87 -20.73 22.97
N GLU A 380 17.53 -19.75 23.59
CA GLU A 380 18.12 -18.60 22.91
C GLU A 380 19.21 -19.02 21.90
N SER A 381 20.10 -19.97 22.25
CA SER A 381 21.17 -20.39 21.34
C SER A 381 20.64 -21.11 20.10
N ARG A 382 19.56 -21.89 20.24
CA ARG A 382 18.93 -22.62 19.13
C ARG A 382 18.19 -21.68 18.20
N LEU A 383 17.43 -20.72 18.74
CA LEU A 383 16.78 -19.68 17.95
C LEU A 383 17.80 -18.79 17.24
N ALA A 384 18.84 -18.33 17.94
CA ALA A 384 19.91 -17.54 17.34
C ALA A 384 20.62 -18.33 16.23
N SER A 385 20.92 -19.61 16.45
CA SER A 385 21.52 -20.46 15.41
C SER A 385 20.63 -20.63 14.17
N ALA A 386 19.31 -20.63 14.34
CA ALA A 386 18.36 -20.77 13.25
C ALA A 386 18.15 -19.48 12.45
N PHE A 387 18.15 -18.31 13.12
CA PHE A 387 17.64 -17.07 12.50
C PHE A 387 18.57 -15.86 12.55
N SER A 388 19.48 -15.74 13.53
CA SER A 388 20.19 -14.47 13.81
C SER A 388 20.99 -13.89 12.64
N ALA A 389 21.44 -14.74 11.71
CA ALA A 389 22.19 -14.33 10.53
C ALA A 389 21.32 -13.50 9.56
N ALA A 390 20.03 -13.81 9.44
CA ALA A 390 19.08 -13.11 8.57
C ALA A 390 18.15 -12.17 9.35
N HIS A 391 17.90 -12.47 10.63
CA HIS A 391 16.92 -11.81 11.50
C HIS A 391 17.58 -11.42 12.83
N PRO A 392 18.24 -10.24 12.89
CA PRO A 392 19.02 -9.82 14.06
C PRO A 392 18.22 -9.67 15.35
N VAL A 393 16.89 -9.64 15.29
CA VAL A 393 16.01 -9.60 16.47
C VAL A 393 16.29 -10.75 17.45
N PHE A 394 16.69 -11.93 16.95
CA PHE A 394 17.04 -13.08 17.77
C PHE A 394 18.38 -12.96 18.52
N ASN A 395 19.16 -11.90 18.30
CA ASN A 395 20.37 -11.61 19.08
C ASN A 395 20.06 -10.96 20.44
N GLN A 396 18.83 -10.50 20.66
CA GLN A 396 18.43 -9.80 21.88
C GLN A 396 17.90 -10.76 22.97
N GLY A 397 17.83 -12.06 22.69
CA GLY A 397 17.26 -13.06 23.58
C GLY A 397 15.74 -13.12 23.53
N ILE A 398 15.14 -13.78 24.53
CA ILE A 398 13.68 -14.02 24.58
C ILE A 398 13.00 -13.36 25.79
N TYR A 399 11.71 -13.08 25.67
CA TYR A 399 10.81 -12.80 26.79
C TYR A 399 9.82 -13.97 26.90
N MET A 400 9.94 -14.77 27.95
CA MET A 400 9.21 -16.04 28.08
C MET A 400 7.96 -15.87 28.94
N ILE A 401 6.80 -16.09 28.33
CA ILE A 401 5.48 -16.14 28.94
C ILE A 401 5.06 -17.60 29.12
N LYS A 402 4.34 -17.90 30.19
CA LYS A 402 3.59 -19.15 30.33
C LYS A 402 2.31 -18.93 31.14
N LEU A 403 1.42 -19.92 31.15
CA LEU A 403 0.30 -19.94 32.10
C LEU A 403 0.74 -19.95 33.57
N VAL A 404 -0.19 -19.77 34.51
CA VAL A 404 0.14 -19.74 35.95
C VAL A 404 0.49 -21.12 36.51
N ALA A 405 -0.33 -22.13 36.24
CA ALA A 405 -0.26 -23.45 36.84
C ALA A 405 0.88 -24.32 36.27
N GLY A 406 1.10 -25.43 36.98
CA GLY A 406 2.03 -26.48 36.56
C GLY A 406 3.51 -26.14 36.76
N PRO A 407 4.41 -26.98 36.22
CA PRO A 407 5.85 -26.84 36.36
C PRO A 407 6.36 -25.54 35.73
N ASP A 408 7.33 -24.88 36.37
CA ASP A 408 7.90 -23.64 35.86
C ASP A 408 9.19 -23.84 35.06
N LEU A 409 9.35 -23.05 34.01
CA LEU A 409 10.66 -22.77 33.43
C LEU A 409 11.35 -21.77 34.37
N VAL A 410 12.55 -22.11 34.83
CA VAL A 410 13.31 -21.28 35.79
C VAL A 410 13.64 -19.87 35.28
N PHE A 411 13.42 -19.63 33.99
CA PHE A 411 13.69 -18.39 33.29
C PHE A 411 12.42 -17.70 32.77
N THR A 412 11.21 -18.12 33.18
CA THR A 412 9.96 -17.40 32.88
C THR A 412 10.06 -15.94 33.30
N ASP A 413 9.70 -15.03 32.40
CA ASP A 413 9.66 -13.59 32.65
C ASP A 413 8.28 -13.15 33.17
N GLU A 414 7.22 -13.75 32.63
CA GLU A 414 5.83 -13.37 32.94
C GLU A 414 4.91 -14.59 33.00
N LYS A 415 3.83 -14.47 33.77
CA LYS A 415 2.74 -15.46 33.80
C LYS A 415 1.39 -14.82 33.52
N ILE A 416 0.57 -15.50 32.74
CA ILE A 416 -0.79 -15.09 32.38
C ILE A 416 -1.76 -16.18 32.84
N VAL A 417 -2.96 -15.80 33.31
CA VAL A 417 -4.03 -16.79 33.51
C VAL A 417 -4.64 -17.09 32.14
N GLN A 418 -4.24 -18.21 31.56
CA GLN A 418 -4.52 -18.57 30.17
C GLN A 418 -5.19 -19.96 30.15
N PHE A 419 -6.49 -20.02 29.87
CA PHE A 419 -7.35 -21.20 29.85
C PHE A 419 -7.40 -21.99 31.17
N GLU A 420 -7.16 -21.32 32.32
CA GLU A 420 -7.09 -21.96 33.64
C GLU A 420 -8.35 -21.80 34.49
N ASN A 421 -9.17 -20.78 34.22
CA ASN A 421 -10.36 -20.49 35.00
C ASN A 421 -11.50 -19.88 34.18
N ASN A 422 -12.73 -20.08 34.65
CA ASN A 422 -13.93 -19.46 34.08
C ASN A 422 -14.34 -18.29 34.96
N SER A 423 -13.69 -17.15 34.73
CA SER A 423 -13.94 -15.89 35.43
C SER A 423 -13.77 -14.74 34.43
N TYR A 424 -14.49 -13.62 34.61
CA TYR A 424 -14.43 -12.50 33.65
C TYR A 424 -13.13 -11.70 33.73
N TYR A 425 -12.57 -11.55 34.92
CA TYR A 425 -11.34 -10.80 35.18
C TYR A 425 -10.45 -11.56 36.17
N GLN A 426 -9.20 -11.82 35.79
CA GLN A 426 -8.25 -12.47 36.68
C GLN A 426 -6.84 -11.88 36.50
N PRO A 427 -6.37 -11.02 37.42
CA PRO A 427 -5.00 -10.54 37.42
C PRO A 427 -4.07 -11.57 38.06
N TYR A 428 -2.83 -11.59 37.59
CA TYR A 428 -1.74 -12.36 38.19
C TYR A 428 -0.43 -11.58 38.10
N THR A 429 0.29 -11.49 39.21
CA THR A 429 1.58 -10.81 39.30
C THR A 429 2.71 -11.82 39.37
N TYR A 430 3.67 -11.71 38.45
CA TYR A 430 4.88 -12.53 38.44
C TYR A 430 6.09 -11.67 38.05
N ASN A 431 7.21 -11.82 38.76
CA ASN A 431 8.44 -11.06 38.53
C ASN A 431 8.25 -9.54 38.38
N GLY A 432 7.26 -8.98 39.08
CA GLY A 432 6.97 -7.54 39.07
C GLY A 432 6.09 -7.05 37.91
N VAL A 433 5.69 -7.94 36.99
CA VAL A 433 4.70 -7.66 35.94
C VAL A 433 3.36 -8.24 36.35
N THR A 434 2.28 -7.47 36.19
CA THR A 434 0.92 -7.99 36.37
C THR A 434 0.22 -8.07 35.02
N SER A 435 -0.29 -9.25 34.71
CA SER A 435 -1.07 -9.52 33.51
C SER A 435 -2.46 -9.96 33.94
N ALA A 436 -3.49 -9.45 33.27
CA ALA A 436 -4.87 -9.73 33.61
C ALA A 436 -5.58 -10.40 32.45
N MET A 437 -6.13 -11.59 32.71
CA MET A 437 -7.11 -12.19 31.82
C MET A 437 -8.39 -11.36 31.86
N VAL A 438 -8.92 -11.03 30.69
CA VAL A 438 -10.25 -10.45 30.47
C VAL A 438 -11.00 -11.42 29.56
N LYS A 439 -12.13 -11.96 30.02
CA LYS A 439 -12.89 -13.00 29.34
C LYS A 439 -14.36 -12.58 29.19
N PRO A 440 -14.95 -12.67 27.99
CA PRO A 440 -16.33 -12.21 27.75
C PRO A 440 -17.38 -13.17 28.30
N GLY A 441 -17.02 -14.45 28.44
CA GLY A 441 -17.89 -15.55 28.79
C GLY A 441 -17.19 -16.87 28.45
N PHE A 442 -17.86 -17.98 28.74
CA PHE A 442 -17.37 -19.32 28.43
C PHE A 442 -18.56 -20.26 28.33
N TRP A 443 -18.62 -21.11 27.31
CA TRP A 443 -19.69 -22.07 27.16
C TRP A 443 -19.29 -23.25 26.28
N ASN A 444 -18.91 -24.37 26.91
CA ASN A 444 -18.42 -25.58 26.22
C ASN A 444 -19.41 -26.77 26.27
N GLN A 445 -20.67 -26.54 26.66
CA GLN A 445 -21.63 -27.63 26.86
C GLN A 445 -21.95 -28.41 25.57
N ASN A 446 -21.71 -27.82 24.40
CA ASN A 446 -21.87 -28.51 23.12
C ASN A 446 -20.78 -29.57 22.86
N VAL A 447 -19.64 -29.50 23.54
CA VAL A 447 -18.55 -30.48 23.44
C VAL A 447 -18.40 -31.33 24.71
N GLU A 448 -18.85 -30.83 25.87
CA GLU A 448 -18.77 -31.53 27.15
C GLU A 448 -20.13 -31.59 27.87
N ASN A 449 -20.48 -32.74 28.47
CA ASN A 449 -21.72 -32.90 29.23
C ASN A 449 -21.52 -33.70 30.54
N PRO A 450 -21.63 -33.07 31.74
CA PRO A 450 -21.89 -31.64 31.93
C PRO A 450 -20.66 -30.80 31.57
N GLY A 451 -20.83 -29.80 30.72
CA GLY A 451 -19.84 -28.74 30.50
C GLY A 451 -20.04 -27.56 31.46
N ALA A 452 -19.21 -26.53 31.31
CA ALA A 452 -19.28 -25.28 32.06
C ALA A 452 -19.96 -24.15 31.26
N HIS A 453 -20.53 -23.20 31.99
CA HIS A 453 -21.17 -22.00 31.44
C HIS A 453 -20.88 -20.80 32.35
N LEU A 454 -20.28 -19.76 31.76
CA LEU A 454 -20.06 -18.43 32.29
C LEU A 454 -20.79 -17.48 31.33
N ALA A 455 -21.93 -16.96 31.78
CA ALA A 455 -22.84 -16.18 30.94
C ALA A 455 -22.20 -14.87 30.47
N ARG A 456 -22.63 -14.38 29.33
CA ARG A 456 -22.25 -13.09 28.74
C ARG A 456 -23.07 -11.93 29.29
N ASN A 457 -24.32 -12.20 29.70
CA ASN A 457 -25.24 -11.23 30.29
C ASN A 457 -25.28 -9.93 29.47
N ASP A 458 -25.53 -10.07 28.16
CA ASP A 458 -25.63 -8.97 27.21
C ASP A 458 -24.37 -8.08 27.11
N GLY A 459 -23.20 -8.59 27.50
CA GLY A 459 -21.93 -7.85 27.47
C GLY A 459 -21.60 -7.06 28.74
N SER A 460 -22.54 -6.99 29.70
CA SER A 460 -22.37 -6.21 30.93
C SER A 460 -21.23 -6.70 31.83
N ASP A 461 -21.02 -8.02 31.90
CA ASP A 461 -19.93 -8.62 32.67
C ASP A 461 -18.56 -8.38 32.01
N TYR A 462 -18.50 -8.45 30.67
CA TYR A 462 -17.27 -8.17 29.94
C TYR A 462 -16.86 -6.69 30.05
N THR A 463 -17.84 -5.79 29.98
CA THR A 463 -17.62 -4.36 30.26
C THR A 463 -17.09 -4.15 31.69
N SER A 464 -17.64 -4.86 32.67
CA SER A 464 -17.17 -4.80 34.06
C SER A 464 -15.75 -5.33 34.23
N ALA A 465 -15.37 -6.36 33.48
CA ALA A 465 -14.01 -6.89 33.47
C ALA A 465 -13.00 -5.89 32.87
N TRP A 466 -13.35 -5.21 31.77
CA TRP A 466 -12.54 -4.12 31.21
C TRP A 466 -12.40 -2.95 32.19
N ASN A 467 -13.50 -2.55 32.84
CA ASN A 467 -13.46 -1.51 33.87
C ASN A 467 -12.52 -1.90 35.03
N ALA A 468 -12.47 -3.17 35.42
CA ALA A 468 -11.53 -3.66 36.43
C ALA A 468 -10.08 -3.59 35.93
N ALA A 469 -9.80 -3.97 34.68
CA ALA A 469 -8.45 -3.85 34.10
C ALA A 469 -7.98 -2.40 34.05
N VAL A 470 -8.84 -1.47 33.58
CA VAL A 470 -8.57 -0.03 33.50
C VAL A 470 -8.38 0.58 34.89
N ALA A 471 -9.23 0.24 35.86
CA ALA A 471 -9.09 0.72 37.23
C ALA A 471 -7.76 0.30 37.89
N ASN A 472 -7.20 -0.84 37.46
CA ASN A 472 -5.93 -1.38 37.94
C ASN A 472 -4.76 -1.17 36.95
N ARG A 473 -4.91 -0.30 35.94
CA ARG A 473 -3.90 -0.01 34.89
C ARG A 473 -2.52 0.36 35.45
N ASN A 474 -2.46 1.01 36.61
CA ASN A 474 -1.17 1.35 37.23
C ASN A 474 -0.29 0.11 37.52
N THR A 475 -0.93 -1.02 37.86
CA THR A 475 -0.26 -2.29 38.16
C THR A 475 -0.34 -3.28 37.02
N VAL A 476 -1.49 -3.37 36.34
CA VAL A 476 -1.72 -4.28 35.20
C VAL A 476 -1.07 -3.70 33.96
N LYS A 477 -0.07 -4.40 33.42
CA LYS A 477 0.63 -4.01 32.18
C LYS A 477 0.07 -4.70 30.97
N HIS A 478 -0.32 -5.97 31.08
CA HIS A 478 -0.89 -6.68 29.94
C HIS A 478 -2.34 -7.08 30.21
N ALA A 479 -3.23 -6.68 29.31
CA ALA A 479 -4.58 -7.20 29.23
C ALA A 479 -4.58 -8.33 28.19
N TYR A 480 -4.83 -9.55 28.65
CA TYR A 480 -4.91 -10.75 27.82
C TYR A 480 -6.37 -11.15 27.66
N ILE A 481 -6.84 -11.14 26.42
CA ILE A 481 -8.22 -11.47 26.06
C ILE A 481 -8.29 -12.96 25.75
N GLU A 482 -9.14 -13.65 26.50
CA GLU A 482 -9.48 -15.04 26.25
C GLU A 482 -10.92 -15.14 25.73
N SER A 483 -11.14 -15.19 24.41
CA SER A 483 -10.16 -15.31 23.32
C SER A 483 -10.62 -14.54 22.08
N TRP A 484 -9.84 -14.53 20.99
CA TRP A 484 -10.39 -14.06 19.70
C TRP A 484 -11.45 -15.03 19.21
N ASN A 485 -11.11 -16.31 19.07
CA ASN A 485 -11.91 -17.28 18.32
C ASN A 485 -11.91 -18.71 18.85
N GLU A 486 -11.61 -18.97 20.12
CA GLU A 486 -11.79 -20.31 20.71
C GLU A 486 -13.28 -20.67 20.70
N TYR A 487 -13.67 -21.42 19.67
CA TYR A 487 -15.04 -21.51 19.18
C TYR A 487 -15.81 -22.53 20.00
N ASP A 488 -15.24 -23.72 20.20
CA ASP A 488 -15.90 -24.83 20.89
C ASP A 488 -16.10 -24.54 22.38
N GLU A 489 -15.26 -23.71 22.98
CA GLU A 489 -15.45 -23.22 24.35
C GLU A 489 -16.28 -21.93 24.46
N GLY A 490 -16.69 -21.34 23.33
CA GLY A 490 -17.57 -20.16 23.31
C GLY A 490 -16.99 -18.90 23.95
N SER A 491 -15.66 -18.80 24.09
CA SER A 491 -14.99 -17.64 24.70
C SER A 491 -14.58 -16.56 23.69
N GLY A 492 -14.73 -16.80 22.39
CA GLY A 492 -14.35 -15.87 21.33
C GLY A 492 -15.13 -14.54 21.34
N ILE A 493 -14.49 -13.45 20.90
CA ILE A 493 -15.11 -12.11 20.78
C ILE A 493 -15.45 -11.72 19.33
N TYR A 494 -15.23 -12.60 18.36
CA TYR A 494 -15.56 -12.39 16.93
C TYR A 494 -17.02 -11.96 16.73
N ALA A 495 -17.32 -11.34 15.57
CA ALA A 495 -18.68 -10.92 15.25
C ALA A 495 -19.66 -12.11 15.13
N VAL A 496 -20.85 -12.00 15.72
CA VAL A 496 -21.79 -13.12 15.87
C VAL A 496 -23.12 -12.90 15.17
N ASP A 497 -23.68 -13.98 14.62
CA ASP A 497 -25.07 -14.04 14.19
C ASP A 497 -25.98 -14.15 15.42
N ILE A 498 -26.43 -13.00 15.89
CA ILE A 498 -27.29 -12.85 17.07
C ILE A 498 -28.70 -13.42 16.86
N VAL A 499 -29.13 -13.62 15.61
CA VAL A 499 -30.47 -14.13 15.31
C VAL A 499 -30.53 -15.63 15.56
N ASN A 500 -29.45 -16.34 15.22
CA ASN A 500 -29.37 -17.79 15.31
C ASN A 500 -28.55 -18.30 16.51
N SER A 501 -27.99 -17.38 17.31
CA SER A 501 -27.27 -17.70 18.55
C SER A 501 -28.13 -17.46 19.80
N PRO A 502 -27.90 -18.18 20.92
CA PRO A 502 -26.95 -19.28 21.05
C PRO A 502 -27.44 -20.58 20.40
N TYR A 503 -26.52 -21.29 19.74
CA TYR A 503 -26.74 -22.64 19.25
C TYR A 503 -26.41 -23.65 20.36
N VAL A 504 -27.39 -24.48 20.74
CA VAL A 504 -27.24 -25.45 21.83
C VAL A 504 -27.60 -26.85 21.33
N ILE A 505 -26.70 -27.81 21.53
CA ILE A 505 -26.88 -29.22 21.14
C ILE A 505 -27.64 -29.97 22.26
N PRO A 506 -28.79 -30.62 21.96
CA PRO A 506 -29.50 -31.43 22.94
C PRO A 506 -28.62 -32.56 23.52
N PRO A 507 -28.78 -32.91 24.82
CA PRO A 507 -29.86 -32.52 25.73
C PRO A 507 -29.59 -31.22 26.52
N ASN A 508 -28.56 -30.43 26.17
CA ASN A 508 -28.29 -29.17 26.86
C ASN A 508 -29.45 -28.18 26.66
N SER A 509 -29.67 -27.32 27.66
CA SER A 509 -30.77 -26.34 27.69
C SER A 509 -30.36 -24.99 28.26
N GLY A 510 -29.06 -24.70 28.32
CA GLY A 510 -28.56 -23.40 28.73
C GLY A 510 -29.06 -22.29 27.81
N THR A 511 -29.22 -21.10 28.35
CA THR A 511 -29.65 -19.90 27.63
C THR A 511 -28.77 -18.73 28.05
N ASP A 512 -28.46 -17.86 27.10
CA ASP A 512 -27.70 -16.64 27.28
C ASP A 512 -27.96 -15.74 26.06
N SER A 513 -27.50 -14.50 26.09
CA SER A 513 -27.68 -13.53 25.02
C SER A 513 -26.38 -12.79 24.74
N TRP A 514 -26.17 -12.45 23.46
CA TRP A 514 -24.93 -11.84 23.00
C TRP A 514 -24.87 -10.35 23.37
N SER A 515 -25.94 -9.60 23.10
CA SER A 515 -26.01 -8.14 23.23
C SER A 515 -27.45 -7.72 23.56
N ASP A 516 -27.61 -6.65 24.36
CA ASP A 516 -28.91 -6.09 24.73
C ASP A 516 -29.50 -5.15 23.66
N VAL A 517 -28.69 -4.74 22.69
CA VAL A 517 -29.04 -3.82 21.61
C VAL A 517 -28.96 -4.48 20.22
N ASP A 518 -28.93 -5.81 20.17
CA ASP A 518 -28.81 -6.58 18.94
C ASP A 518 -27.56 -6.19 18.12
N ASP A 519 -26.43 -5.94 18.78
CA ASP A 519 -25.16 -5.62 18.11
C ASP A 519 -24.30 -6.89 17.87
N PRO A 520 -24.11 -7.34 16.62
CA PRO A 520 -23.24 -8.47 16.33
C PRO A 520 -21.77 -8.20 16.66
N TYR A 521 -21.34 -6.93 16.78
CA TYR A 521 -19.97 -6.51 17.07
C TYR A 521 -19.74 -6.10 18.55
N GLU A 522 -20.71 -6.34 19.44
CA GLU A 522 -20.70 -5.92 20.85
C GLU A 522 -19.33 -6.10 21.53
N TYR A 523 -18.76 -7.30 21.48
CA TYR A 523 -17.50 -7.62 22.17
C TYR A 523 -16.26 -7.04 21.50
N ILE A 524 -16.29 -6.82 20.18
CA ILE A 524 -15.23 -6.09 19.46
C ILE A 524 -15.23 -4.63 19.92
N ARG A 525 -16.40 -3.99 20.00
CA ARG A 525 -16.54 -2.59 20.44
C ARG A 525 -16.22 -2.41 21.91
N THR A 526 -16.70 -3.30 22.76
CA THR A 526 -16.37 -3.31 24.19
C THR A 526 -14.87 -3.49 24.42
N THR A 527 -14.22 -4.37 23.65
CA THR A 527 -12.75 -4.50 23.66
C THR A 527 -12.06 -3.22 23.20
N ALA A 528 -12.51 -2.60 22.11
CA ALA A 528 -11.92 -1.35 21.62
C ALA A 528 -11.98 -0.21 22.65
N ASN A 529 -13.13 -0.07 23.33
CA ASN A 529 -13.35 0.93 24.38
C ASN A 529 -12.49 0.69 25.62
N GLY A 530 -12.42 -0.56 26.09
CA GLY A 530 -11.57 -0.95 27.21
C GLY A 530 -10.09 -0.78 26.88
N ALA A 531 -9.67 -1.24 25.70
CA ALA A 531 -8.32 -1.11 25.18
C ALA A 531 -7.89 0.35 25.07
N ARG A 532 -8.75 1.24 24.54
CA ARG A 532 -8.48 2.69 24.46
C ARG A 532 -8.23 3.35 25.82
N SER A 533 -8.93 2.88 26.84
CA SER A 533 -8.74 3.38 28.21
C SER A 533 -7.55 2.72 28.93
N PHE A 534 -7.11 1.57 28.45
CA PHE A 534 -6.05 0.76 29.06
C PHE A 534 -4.67 0.97 28.42
N ASN A 535 -4.57 1.09 27.10
CA ASN A 535 -3.30 1.18 26.38
C ASN A 535 -2.70 2.61 26.46
N ASP A 536 -1.47 2.81 25.96
CA ASP A 536 -0.75 4.10 26.00
C ASP A 536 -0.89 4.95 24.72
N ILE A 537 -1.82 4.62 23.82
CA ILE A 537 -2.00 5.28 22.53
C ILE A 537 -2.96 6.46 22.66
N SER A 538 -2.65 7.56 21.96
CA SER A 538 -3.52 8.74 21.94
C SER A 538 -4.74 8.53 21.05
N ASP A 539 -5.83 9.19 21.39
CA ASP A 539 -7.06 9.19 20.59
C ASP A 539 -6.84 9.67 19.15
N TYR A 540 -6.05 10.73 18.99
CA TYR A 540 -5.72 11.32 17.72
C TYR A 540 -4.28 10.99 17.34
N GLY A 541 -4.07 10.58 16.10
CA GLY A 541 -2.75 10.32 15.55
C GLY A 541 -2.85 9.88 14.09
N PHE A 542 -1.92 10.31 13.26
CA PHE A 542 -1.80 9.78 11.90
C PHE A 542 -0.34 9.74 11.43
N SER A 543 -0.10 9.01 10.35
CA SER A 543 1.15 9.07 9.60
C SER A 543 0.86 9.21 8.11
N VAL A 544 1.71 9.94 7.37
CA VAL A 544 1.69 9.95 5.91
C VAL A 544 2.50 8.75 5.41
N LEU A 545 1.89 7.89 4.61
CA LEU A 545 2.54 6.75 3.97
C LEU A 545 3.01 7.07 2.56
N TYR A 546 2.27 7.92 1.85
CA TYR A 546 2.56 8.29 0.46
C TYR A 546 1.94 9.65 0.11
N CYS A 547 2.62 10.38 -0.78
CA CYS A 547 2.15 11.60 -1.41
C CYS A 547 2.87 11.77 -2.76
N ASP A 548 2.15 12.16 -3.80
CA ASP A 548 2.72 12.48 -5.13
C ASP A 548 2.43 13.92 -5.57
N PHE A 549 2.48 14.86 -4.62
CA PHE A 549 2.42 16.28 -4.95
C PHE A 549 3.54 16.66 -5.93
N PRO A 550 3.23 17.43 -7.00
CA PRO A 550 4.23 17.93 -7.93
C PRO A 550 5.10 19.01 -7.26
N ASP A 551 6.38 19.07 -7.61
CA ASP A 551 7.25 20.19 -7.20
C ASP A 551 6.98 21.46 -8.01
N TYR A 552 6.50 21.31 -9.25
CA TYR A 552 6.26 22.41 -10.20
C TYR A 552 4.87 22.35 -10.82
N MET A 553 4.27 23.52 -10.99
CA MET A 553 3.00 23.69 -11.72
C MET A 553 3.02 24.98 -12.54
N TYR A 554 2.27 25.03 -13.64
CA TYR A 554 2.01 26.28 -14.35
C TYR A 554 0.89 27.07 -13.65
N PRO A 555 0.84 28.41 -13.78
CA PRO A 555 -0.28 29.20 -13.30
C PRO A 555 -1.63 28.63 -13.75
N GLY A 556 -2.54 28.38 -12.80
CA GLY A 556 -3.87 27.81 -13.10
C GLY A 556 -3.89 26.34 -13.50
N GLU A 557 -2.75 25.64 -13.53
CA GLU A 557 -2.70 24.22 -13.89
C GLU A 557 -3.49 23.36 -12.88
N HIS A 558 -4.14 22.33 -13.41
CA HIS A 558 -4.85 21.32 -12.63
C HIS A 558 -4.07 20.00 -12.64
N LYS A 559 -3.87 19.40 -11.47
CA LYS A 559 -3.22 18.07 -11.33
C LYS A 559 -3.93 17.19 -10.32
N THR A 560 -4.33 15.99 -10.74
CA THR A 560 -4.79 14.96 -9.80
C THR A 560 -3.61 14.38 -9.04
N VAL A 561 -3.74 14.34 -7.72
CA VAL A 561 -2.75 13.81 -6.78
C VAL A 561 -3.39 12.86 -5.79
N ARG A 562 -2.56 12.06 -5.13
CA ARG A 562 -2.94 11.09 -4.12
C ARG A 562 -2.10 11.26 -2.87
N VAL A 563 -2.77 11.18 -1.74
CA VAL A 563 -2.15 11.11 -0.41
C VAL A 563 -2.69 9.87 0.29
N ILE A 564 -1.80 9.02 0.79
CA ILE A 564 -2.18 7.87 1.62
C ILE A 564 -1.72 8.17 3.03
N VAL A 565 -2.67 8.21 3.96
CA VAL A 565 -2.41 8.38 5.39
C VAL A 565 -2.88 7.15 6.14
N ARG A 566 -2.39 6.94 7.35
CA ARG A 566 -2.83 5.85 8.23
C ARG A 566 -3.22 6.38 9.59
N ASN A 567 -4.29 5.83 10.13
CA ASN A 567 -4.72 6.12 11.50
C ASN A 567 -3.72 5.51 12.48
N GLU A 568 -3.15 6.34 13.35
CA GLU A 568 -2.23 5.90 14.42
C GLU A 568 -2.85 6.10 15.81
N GLY A 569 -4.07 6.65 15.89
CA GLY A 569 -4.79 6.87 17.14
C GLY A 569 -5.97 5.91 17.35
N ASP A 570 -6.52 5.96 18.57
CA ASP A 570 -7.59 5.04 19.00
C ASP A 570 -9.00 5.48 18.62
N LEU A 571 -9.21 6.74 18.23
CA LEU A 571 -10.46 7.16 17.61
C LEU A 571 -10.49 6.70 16.16
N MET A 572 -11.57 6.02 15.79
CA MET A 572 -11.80 5.64 14.40
C MET A 572 -12.18 6.86 13.57
N TRP A 573 -11.72 6.89 12.31
CA TRP A 573 -12.11 7.96 11.41
C TRP A 573 -13.30 7.57 10.55
N SER A 574 -14.22 8.51 10.37
CA SER A 574 -15.33 8.39 9.43
C SER A 574 -15.74 9.80 8.97
N GLU A 575 -16.38 9.88 7.81
CA GLU A 575 -17.01 11.15 7.41
C GLU A 575 -18.22 11.48 8.31
N ASN A 576 -18.86 10.48 8.93
CA ASN A 576 -19.97 10.70 9.87
C ASN A 576 -19.52 11.50 11.11
N ASP A 577 -18.27 11.30 11.54
CA ASP A 577 -17.63 12.02 12.65
C ASP A 577 -16.77 13.20 12.17
N LEU A 578 -16.88 13.54 10.87
CA LEU A 578 -16.20 14.65 10.19
C LEU A 578 -14.66 14.60 10.24
N PHE A 579 -14.09 13.39 10.17
CA PHE A 579 -12.65 13.24 9.94
C PHE A 579 -12.32 13.42 8.47
N ARG A 580 -11.37 14.31 8.18
CA ARG A 580 -10.98 14.72 6.82
C ARG A 580 -9.48 14.94 6.72
N PHE A 581 -8.98 14.91 5.49
CA PHE A 581 -7.65 15.42 5.15
C PHE A 581 -7.79 16.81 4.56
N GLY A 582 -6.85 17.71 4.80
CA GLY A 582 -6.96 19.07 4.28
C GLY A 582 -5.67 19.88 4.33
N GLN A 583 -5.69 20.99 3.61
CA GLN A 583 -4.68 22.04 3.70
C GLN A 583 -5.04 22.98 4.86
N LYS A 584 -4.07 23.39 5.67
CA LYS A 584 -4.24 24.25 6.85
C LYS A 584 -4.34 25.72 6.46
N GLU A 585 -5.48 26.08 5.88
CA GLU A 585 -5.80 27.38 5.31
C GLU A 585 -5.76 28.56 6.30
N TYR A 586 -5.78 28.28 7.60
CA TYR A 586 -5.72 29.29 8.66
C TYR A 586 -4.30 29.80 8.95
N LEU A 587 -3.26 29.16 8.39
CA LEU A 587 -1.88 29.59 8.56
C LEU A 587 -1.61 30.88 7.77
N GLN A 588 -0.77 31.76 8.34
CA GLN A 588 -0.46 33.03 7.71
C GLN A 588 0.38 32.83 6.44
N GLY A 589 -0.07 33.39 5.32
CA GLY A 589 0.63 33.29 4.04
C GLY A 589 0.31 32.03 3.22
N GLU A 590 -0.64 31.22 3.71
CA GLU A 590 -1.10 30.03 3.01
C GLU A 590 -1.90 30.40 1.76
N THR A 591 -1.59 29.77 0.63
CA THR A 591 -2.39 29.85 -0.60
C THR A 591 -3.00 28.48 -0.87
N LEU A 592 -4.32 28.44 -1.06
CA LEU A 592 -5.03 27.19 -1.32
C LEU A 592 -4.72 26.64 -2.72
N PHE A 593 -4.38 25.36 -2.79
CA PHE A 593 -4.25 24.61 -4.04
C PHE A 593 -5.49 23.76 -4.33
N GLY A 594 -6.63 24.00 -3.67
CA GLY A 594 -7.85 23.21 -3.88
C GLY A 594 -8.99 23.64 -2.96
N THR A 595 -9.93 22.73 -2.67
CA THR A 595 -11.09 22.99 -1.81
C THR A 595 -10.73 23.14 -0.32
N GLY A 596 -9.52 22.73 0.07
CA GLY A 596 -9.00 22.80 1.44
C GLY A 596 -9.41 21.63 2.34
N ARG A 597 -10.46 20.86 2.00
CA ARG A 597 -10.93 19.68 2.73
C ARG A 597 -11.35 18.55 1.80
N TYR A 598 -10.98 17.33 2.17
CA TYR A 598 -11.22 16.10 1.43
C TYR A 598 -11.77 15.03 2.37
N THR A 599 -12.92 14.48 2.01
CA THR A 599 -13.73 13.58 2.83
C THR A 599 -13.23 12.14 2.75
N ILE A 600 -13.50 11.36 3.80
CA ILE A 600 -13.27 9.92 3.76
C ILE A 600 -14.42 9.25 2.98
N ASP A 601 -14.09 8.44 1.97
CA ASP A 601 -15.08 7.58 1.33
C ASP A 601 -15.42 6.41 2.26
N ASN A 602 -16.56 6.51 2.95
CA ASN A 602 -17.03 5.49 3.89
C ASN A 602 -17.23 4.11 3.22
N THR A 603 -17.63 4.06 1.95
CA THR A 603 -17.88 2.79 1.25
C THR A 603 -16.56 2.12 0.89
N ALA A 604 -15.64 2.86 0.25
CA ALA A 604 -14.33 2.35 -0.12
C ALA A 604 -13.48 1.93 1.10
N ASN A 605 -13.75 2.54 2.26
CA ASN A 605 -13.08 2.23 3.52
C ASN A 605 -13.91 1.34 4.47
N GLU A 606 -14.90 0.61 3.95
CA GLU A 606 -15.68 -0.39 4.71
C GLU A 606 -16.20 0.13 6.07
N VAL A 607 -16.51 1.42 6.16
CA VAL A 607 -16.90 2.09 7.42
C VAL A 607 -18.20 1.49 7.94
N ASP A 608 -19.14 1.15 7.06
CA ASP A 608 -20.42 0.53 7.44
C ASP A 608 -20.24 -0.87 8.07
N ILE A 609 -19.13 -1.56 7.77
CA ILE A 609 -18.83 -2.89 8.31
C ILE A 609 -18.13 -2.77 9.68
N TYR A 610 -17.12 -1.90 9.79
CA TYR A 610 -16.26 -1.84 10.96
C TYR A 610 -16.56 -0.67 11.92
N GLY A 611 -17.51 0.19 11.59
CA GLY A 611 -17.85 1.41 12.34
C GLY A 611 -16.92 2.59 12.09
N GLY A 612 -15.81 2.38 11.37
CA GLY A 612 -14.84 3.43 11.04
C GLY A 612 -13.48 2.88 10.61
N VAL A 613 -12.57 3.79 10.31
CA VAL A 613 -11.16 3.50 10.02
C VAL A 613 -10.40 3.40 11.33
N CYS A 614 -10.18 2.17 11.81
CA CYS A 614 -9.50 1.88 13.07
C CYS A 614 -7.99 2.15 13.03
N ARG A 615 -7.35 2.11 14.20
CA ARG A 615 -5.90 2.23 14.35
C ARG A 615 -5.16 1.24 13.45
N GLY A 616 -4.10 1.73 12.82
CA GLY A 616 -3.27 0.99 11.88
C GLY A 616 -3.86 0.86 10.48
N ARG A 617 -5.05 1.42 10.20
CA ARG A 617 -5.67 1.32 8.87
C ARG A 617 -5.35 2.52 7.96
N PRO A 618 -4.92 2.30 6.71
CA PRO A 618 -4.66 3.37 5.75
C PRO A 618 -5.95 3.85 5.06
N VAL A 619 -5.93 5.12 4.63
CA VAL A 619 -6.95 5.80 3.81
C VAL A 619 -6.24 6.52 2.68
N THR A 620 -6.75 6.35 1.46
CA THR A 620 -6.28 7.08 0.27
C THR A 620 -7.22 8.25 0.01
N PHE A 621 -6.65 9.45 -0.08
CA PHE A 621 -7.30 10.65 -0.59
C PHE A 621 -6.80 10.92 -2.00
N GLU A 622 -7.69 10.99 -2.97
CA GLU A 622 -7.40 11.39 -4.34
C GLU A 622 -8.17 12.67 -4.65
N PHE A 623 -7.46 13.70 -5.11
CA PHE A 623 -8.05 15.00 -5.37
C PHE A 623 -7.26 15.81 -6.37
N GLU A 624 -7.88 16.85 -6.91
CA GLU A 624 -7.26 17.79 -7.84
C GLU A 624 -6.61 18.96 -7.08
N LEU A 625 -5.37 19.27 -7.43
CA LEU A 625 -4.69 20.51 -7.12
C LEU A 625 -4.94 21.54 -8.23
N THR A 626 -5.15 22.80 -7.87
CA THR A 626 -5.19 23.95 -8.79
C THR A 626 -4.10 24.93 -8.39
N ALA A 627 -3.14 25.18 -9.26
CA ALA A 627 -2.08 26.15 -9.00
C ALA A 627 -2.62 27.60 -9.00
N PRO A 628 -2.12 28.46 -8.10
CA PRO A 628 -2.38 29.90 -8.15
C PRO A 628 -2.03 30.52 -9.50
N GLN A 629 -2.75 31.57 -9.90
CA GLN A 629 -2.46 32.34 -11.12
C GLN A 629 -1.18 33.18 -11.01
N THR A 630 -0.71 33.45 -9.79
CA THR A 630 0.50 34.25 -9.57
C THR A 630 1.70 33.31 -9.47
N GLU A 631 2.74 33.58 -10.25
CA GLU A 631 4.02 32.88 -10.11
C GLU A 631 4.62 33.09 -8.72
N GLY A 632 5.30 32.06 -8.23
CA GLY A 632 6.00 32.14 -6.95
C GLY A 632 6.24 30.77 -6.33
N THR A 633 6.90 30.81 -5.19
CA THR A 633 7.11 29.63 -4.34
C THR A 633 6.04 29.64 -3.25
N TYR A 634 5.28 28.55 -3.16
CA TYR A 634 4.21 28.37 -2.19
C TYR A 634 4.54 27.20 -1.27
N VAL A 635 4.78 27.51 0.00
CA VAL A 635 4.88 26.48 1.04
C VAL A 635 3.46 26.20 1.54
N THR A 636 3.09 24.92 1.53
CA THR A 636 1.76 24.45 1.92
C THR A 636 1.86 23.43 3.04
N HIS A 637 0.86 23.42 3.91
CA HIS A 637 0.81 22.60 5.11
C HIS A 637 -0.48 21.79 5.12
N TRP A 638 -0.36 20.47 5.25
CA TRP A 638 -1.48 19.54 5.15
C TRP A 638 -1.54 18.62 6.37
N GLY A 639 -2.73 18.11 6.67
CA GLY A 639 -2.88 17.13 7.74
C GLY A 639 -4.31 16.61 7.89
N MET A 640 -4.49 15.77 8.91
CA MET A 640 -5.80 15.30 9.31
C MET A 640 -6.47 16.30 10.26
N VAL A 641 -7.79 16.41 10.12
CA VAL A 641 -8.65 17.27 10.93
C VAL A 641 -9.92 16.51 11.29
N GLN A 642 -10.40 16.70 12.51
CA GLN A 642 -11.79 16.46 12.85
C GLN A 642 -12.49 17.82 12.86
N GLU A 643 -13.41 18.04 11.93
CA GLU A 643 -14.00 19.36 11.71
C GLU A 643 -14.66 19.92 12.96
N ASN A 644 -14.46 21.22 13.19
CA ASN A 644 -14.94 21.94 14.38
C ASN A 644 -14.40 21.40 15.73
N VAL A 645 -13.40 20.50 15.70
CA VAL A 645 -12.76 19.95 16.90
C VAL A 645 -11.28 20.28 16.92
N THR A 646 -10.46 19.67 16.06
CA THR A 646 -9.01 19.88 16.07
C THR A 646 -8.33 19.38 14.80
N TRP A 647 -7.23 20.03 14.43
CA TRP A 647 -6.17 19.44 13.61
C TRP A 647 -5.29 18.55 14.49
N PHE A 648 -4.76 17.45 13.96
CA PHE A 648 -3.97 16.52 14.76
C PHE A 648 -2.89 15.81 13.96
N GLY A 649 -1.92 15.21 14.65
CA GLY A 649 -0.83 14.44 14.07
C GLY A 649 0.28 15.28 13.40
N PRO A 650 1.21 14.61 12.68
CA PRO A 650 2.29 15.27 11.98
C PRO A 650 1.76 16.18 10.86
N GLU A 651 2.57 17.14 10.43
CA GLU A 651 2.23 18.00 9.31
C GLU A 651 2.97 17.56 8.06
N LEU A 652 2.24 17.47 6.93
CA LEU A 652 2.85 17.32 5.62
C LEU A 652 3.13 18.71 5.07
N VAL A 653 4.40 19.09 4.99
CA VAL A 653 4.83 20.37 4.42
C VAL A 653 5.36 20.12 3.02
N HIS A 654 4.82 20.83 2.03
CA HIS A 654 5.24 20.73 0.63
C HIS A 654 5.46 22.11 0.01
N THR A 655 6.51 22.24 -0.80
CA THR A 655 6.84 23.50 -1.49
C THR A 655 6.55 23.36 -2.98
N PHE A 656 5.51 24.05 -3.44
CA PHE A 656 5.18 24.16 -4.86
C PHE A 656 5.89 25.35 -5.48
N SER A 657 6.49 25.16 -6.65
CA SER A 657 6.98 26.24 -7.50
C SER A 657 6.01 26.46 -8.65
N VAL A 658 5.28 27.58 -8.60
CA VAL A 658 4.43 28.00 -9.71
C VAL A 658 5.24 28.93 -10.59
N VAL A 659 5.55 28.48 -11.79
CA VAL A 659 6.43 29.23 -12.70
C VAL A 659 5.84 29.24 -14.09
N CYS A 660 5.94 30.40 -14.73
CA CYS A 660 5.71 30.54 -16.16
C CYS A 660 7.10 30.59 -16.81
N ASP A 661 7.61 29.45 -17.26
CA ASP A 661 8.76 29.49 -18.15
C ASP A 661 8.29 30.19 -19.42
N ARG A 662 8.70 31.45 -19.65
CA ARG A 662 8.27 32.25 -20.82
C ARG A 662 8.23 31.40 -22.08
N ILE A 663 7.04 30.97 -22.49
CA ILE A 663 6.87 30.12 -23.65
C ILE A 663 6.97 31.03 -24.86
N PRO A 664 7.95 30.85 -25.77
CA PRO A 664 7.98 31.63 -27.00
C PRO A 664 6.69 31.39 -27.79
N GLY A 665 5.81 32.40 -27.86
CA GLY A 665 4.50 32.31 -28.53
C GLY A 665 3.31 32.56 -27.62
N ASP A 666 3.49 32.51 -26.30
CA ASP A 666 2.50 32.93 -25.31
C ASP A 666 2.54 34.47 -25.22
N LEU A 667 1.59 35.10 -25.91
CA LEU A 667 1.47 36.55 -26.07
C LEU A 667 0.55 37.16 -25.01
N ASN A 668 -0.37 36.38 -24.45
CA ASN A 668 -1.27 36.83 -23.39
C ASN A 668 -0.69 36.60 -21.98
N VAL A 669 0.43 35.89 -21.89
CA VAL A 669 1.17 35.55 -20.67
C VAL A 669 0.32 34.69 -19.72
N ASP A 670 -0.48 33.77 -20.27
CA ASP A 670 -1.27 32.80 -19.50
C ASP A 670 -0.58 31.43 -19.36
N CYS A 671 0.66 31.32 -19.84
CA CYS A 671 1.51 30.14 -19.77
C CYS A 671 1.00 28.97 -20.64
N VAL A 672 0.11 29.26 -21.59
CA VAL A 672 -0.37 28.36 -22.64
C VAL A 672 -0.13 29.06 -23.99
N VAL A 673 0.05 28.29 -25.06
CA VAL A 673 0.05 28.86 -26.43
C VAL A 673 -1.22 28.39 -27.11
N ASP A 674 -2.22 29.26 -27.21
CA ASP A 674 -3.53 28.97 -27.75
C ASP A 674 -4.08 30.08 -28.68
N PHE A 675 -5.38 30.03 -28.98
CA PHE A 675 -6.01 31.00 -29.87
C PHE A 675 -6.18 32.40 -29.26
N ALA A 676 -6.08 32.56 -27.94
CA ALA A 676 -6.08 33.85 -27.27
C ALA A 676 -4.79 34.63 -27.59
N ASP A 677 -3.65 33.95 -27.72
CA ASP A 677 -2.40 34.57 -28.20
C ASP A 677 -2.51 35.07 -29.62
N VAL A 678 -3.16 34.26 -30.48
CA VAL A 678 -3.43 34.61 -31.86
C VAL A 678 -4.34 35.84 -31.94
N ALA A 679 -5.32 35.96 -31.03
CA ALA A 679 -6.21 37.11 -30.97
C ALA A 679 -5.45 38.40 -30.61
N ILE A 680 -4.53 38.36 -29.64
CA ILE A 680 -3.64 39.49 -29.30
C ILE A 680 -2.77 39.88 -30.49
N MET A 681 -2.22 38.89 -31.19
CA MET A 681 -1.43 39.12 -32.40
C MET A 681 -2.25 39.80 -33.51
N MET A 682 -3.54 39.46 -33.64
CA MET A 682 -4.46 40.07 -34.60
C MET A 682 -4.90 41.49 -34.22
N GLU A 683 -5.08 41.78 -32.93
CA GLU A 683 -5.43 43.12 -32.44
C GLU A 683 -4.29 44.12 -32.68
N HIS A 684 -3.04 43.75 -32.38
CA HIS A 684 -1.87 44.57 -32.69
C HIS A 684 -1.69 44.81 -34.20
N TRP A 685 -2.14 43.88 -35.03
CA TRP A 685 -2.10 44.01 -36.50
C TRP A 685 -3.08 45.06 -37.04
N LEU A 686 -4.19 45.29 -36.33
CA LEU A 686 -5.20 46.27 -36.72
C LEU A 686 -4.83 47.69 -36.27
N GLU A 687 -4.15 47.87 -35.14
CA GLU A 687 -3.73 49.18 -34.64
C GLU A 687 -2.66 49.85 -35.54
N ASP A 688 -1.69 49.08 -36.05
CA ASP A 688 -0.59 49.58 -36.90
C ASP A 688 -1.04 49.96 -38.33
N SER A 689 -2.28 49.62 -38.68
CA SER A 689 -2.91 49.99 -39.96
C SER A 689 -3.54 51.40 -39.95
N SER A 690 -3.52 52.10 -38.82
CA SER A 690 -4.22 53.37 -38.62
C SER A 690 -3.38 54.64 -38.82
N THR A 691 -2.06 54.57 -39.01
CA THR A 691 -1.24 55.72 -39.41
C THR A 691 -1.16 55.87 -40.93
N PRO A 692 -1.71 56.96 -41.53
CA PRO A 692 -1.58 57.21 -42.96
C PRO A 692 -0.15 57.68 -43.27
N ALA A 693 0.53 56.97 -44.16
CA ALA A 693 1.83 57.38 -44.69
C ALA A 693 1.75 58.77 -45.36
N ARG A 694 2.67 59.67 -44.99
CA ARG A 694 2.96 60.92 -45.71
C ARG A 694 4.25 60.79 -46.50
#